data_AF-T0T3N5-F1
#
_entry.id   AF-T0T3N5-F1
#
_cell.length_a   1.000
_cell.length_b   1.000
_cell.length_c   1.000
_cell.angle_alpha   90.00
_cell.angle_beta   90.00
_cell.angle_gamma   90.00
#
_symmetry.space_group_name_H-M   'P 1'
#
loop_
_entity.id
_entity.type
_entity.pdbx_description
1 polymer ?
#
loop_
_entity_poly.entity_id
_entity_poly.type
_entity_poly.pdbx_seq_one_letter_code
_entity_poly.pdbx_strand_id
1 'polypeptide(L)'
;MNSIIKDKIQDESGQVSIFLSITLIVVFTLVAFITNVGLFVKAKINLQNAVDSAAWSGAAVQARQLSNIGYLNWEMRNTFKEWMFKYYVMGQMSNTRTHPTNLTGDRVDFRLKRFDPSGSSFGDRYNLPSVCIHFGSSHNICDVYQIPGLPRFKVAGLPNVSEQFEAAINAFVEQKAKNCSDRTAYNFAAAMNYAFSTGKQSLTDVPIVAAYRPGAWMQSMELALRMRNLEMILNRPPVTDGICLNGCTENESSLIANDQSYGFAINERPYKAYKAAMRTISGGENKFNNDTFASTFKLTELAPSAYQGSPTSLSNFLIPAGAIYDNVGGTSVSQKHYVDLLPMIFNYTTFFTTFAATTRDSDEINVAAGTPMEAACASSKTALPVPGYILGFYKNPQVLTYYAVKGEADYLGLMNPFNTPIKIKAYAAAKPYGGRIGPILVKANSTSDFKTATFNEPRTGGGKPGRTANYLFSFNTGADPRASATGDKAGLPIPSEQSFYIQNESDPIGGVPTAIASNMRFAIPNMIYTYPSGGKDLTTDRVPGTQYYPALGTLTDETAGLYDMEQYQALRANLPPGSESNATLTQEEIEQSIQSARAPTNYDALNYLVPTVKGKGDGIESSETLRTLGQQHPVTGAEMYAYFAPLYGGRTLYRTDSTIIEVLGDYISSLSSSVQAYNEALKNFADQMRNVPASDAAAYTSAANGIHEDRATPFTAPFTGVIDCDKLSIAAKFNHFFTSEDLVANNDNCDILPLKAAIKEYIVDVASRTPQDMYYVTTYADSPRAMTNETVTTAYMPGADQGANADGTVTNPLTPSGSVISTRRNYYSTKFVGVEALTDANIGYRGKSIYVETDGTSSAENPLTPTDFGSSKYVNLLSTGDLNEFGDLNF
;
A
#
# COMPACT_ATOMS: atom_id res chain seq x y z
N MET A 1 68.42 -28.21 -88.50
CA MET A 1 67.03 -28.11 -88.00
C MET A 1 66.73 -28.96 -86.76
N ASN A 2 67.56 -29.96 -86.39
CA ASN A 2 67.28 -30.87 -85.27
C ASN A 2 68.00 -30.58 -83.92
N SER A 3 68.76 -29.49 -83.76
CA SER A 3 69.42 -29.19 -82.47
C SER A 3 68.82 -28.00 -81.69
N ILE A 4 67.91 -27.22 -82.28
CA ILE A 4 67.28 -26.05 -81.61
C ILE A 4 66.00 -26.47 -80.84
N ILE A 5 65.47 -27.66 -81.11
CA ILE A 5 64.22 -28.15 -80.47
C ILE A 5 64.51 -28.90 -79.15
N LYS A 6 65.75 -29.37 -78.92
CA LYS A 6 66.08 -30.12 -77.70
C LYS A 6 66.38 -29.25 -76.47
N ASP A 7 66.90 -28.03 -76.66
CA ASP A 7 67.21 -27.13 -75.53
C ASP A 7 66.00 -26.36 -74.99
N LYS A 8 64.86 -26.38 -75.70
CA LYS A 8 63.64 -25.68 -75.26
C LYS A 8 62.69 -26.52 -74.41
N ILE A 9 62.95 -27.82 -74.27
CA ILE A 9 62.10 -28.77 -73.52
C ILE A 9 62.57 -28.92 -72.06
N GLN A 10 63.79 -28.46 -71.72
CA GLN A 10 64.32 -28.53 -70.34
C GLN A 10 63.96 -27.33 -69.45
N ASP A 11 63.28 -26.30 -69.97
CA ASP A 11 62.91 -25.09 -69.20
C ASP A 11 61.42 -25.04 -68.77
N GLU A 12 60.61 -26.05 -69.12
CA GLU A 12 59.17 -26.08 -68.79
C GLU A 12 58.84 -26.79 -67.45
N SER A 13 59.77 -27.56 -66.88
CA SER A 13 59.57 -28.26 -65.60
C SER A 13 59.49 -27.30 -64.40
N GLY A 14 60.07 -26.10 -64.50
CA GLY A 14 59.97 -25.05 -63.47
C GLY A 14 58.63 -24.31 -63.49
N GLN A 15 58.01 -24.14 -64.66
CA GLN A 15 56.75 -23.39 -64.80
C GLN A 15 55.56 -24.12 -64.18
N VAL A 16 55.49 -25.45 -64.32
CA VAL A 16 54.48 -26.27 -63.64
C VAL A 16 54.61 -26.18 -62.12
N SER A 17 55.85 -26.16 -61.60
CA SER A 17 56.12 -26.01 -60.16
C SER A 17 55.73 -24.63 -59.62
N ILE A 18 56.03 -23.56 -60.38
CA ILE A 18 55.63 -22.18 -60.03
C ILE A 18 54.11 -22.02 -60.09
N PHE A 19 53.45 -22.55 -61.13
CA PHE A 19 52.00 -22.51 -61.27
C PHE A 19 51.29 -23.31 -60.18
N LEU A 20 51.80 -24.50 -59.84
CA LEU A 20 51.30 -25.32 -58.73
C LEU A 20 51.48 -24.58 -57.40
N SER A 21 52.64 -23.96 -57.17
CA SER A 21 52.93 -23.20 -55.94
C SER A 21 52.00 -22.00 -55.78
N ILE A 22 51.78 -21.23 -56.86
CA ILE A 22 50.85 -20.08 -56.85
C ILE A 22 49.42 -20.57 -56.61
N THR A 23 48.99 -21.63 -57.29
CA THR A 23 47.63 -22.18 -57.11
C THR A 23 47.42 -22.71 -55.70
N LEU A 24 48.40 -23.40 -55.13
CA LEU A 24 48.36 -23.92 -53.76
C LEU A 24 48.27 -22.76 -52.75
N ILE A 25 49.05 -21.69 -52.93
CA ILE A 25 49.00 -20.49 -52.09
C ILE A 25 47.61 -19.81 -52.17
N VAL A 26 47.03 -19.71 -53.36
CA VAL A 26 45.68 -19.16 -53.56
C VAL A 26 44.62 -20.03 -52.86
N VAL A 27 44.70 -21.36 -52.98
CA VAL A 27 43.76 -22.26 -52.31
C VAL A 27 43.93 -22.19 -50.78
N PHE A 28 45.15 -22.19 -50.26
CA PHE A 28 45.41 -22.07 -48.82
C PHE A 28 44.93 -20.72 -48.25
N THR A 29 45.14 -19.62 -48.96
CA THR A 29 44.65 -18.30 -48.53
C THR A 29 43.12 -18.23 -48.54
N LEU A 30 42.45 -18.82 -49.54
CA LEU A 30 40.98 -18.92 -49.58
C LEU A 30 40.43 -19.77 -48.42
N VAL A 31 41.03 -20.93 -48.14
CA VAL A 31 40.63 -21.80 -47.02
C VAL A 31 40.85 -21.09 -45.68
N ALA A 32 41.99 -20.43 -45.50
CA ALA A 32 42.29 -19.65 -44.30
C ALA A 32 41.29 -18.49 -44.12
N PHE A 33 40.93 -17.81 -45.21
CA PHE A 33 39.92 -16.75 -45.18
C PHE A 33 38.54 -17.27 -44.77
N ILE A 34 38.04 -18.35 -45.42
CA ILE A 34 36.74 -18.95 -45.09
C ILE A 34 36.71 -19.42 -43.63
N THR A 35 37.79 -20.04 -43.16
CA THR A 35 37.91 -20.51 -41.77
C THR A 35 37.89 -19.34 -40.77
N ASN A 36 38.64 -18.27 -41.03
CA ASN A 36 38.65 -17.07 -40.19
C ASN A 36 37.28 -16.38 -40.15
N VAL A 37 36.59 -16.27 -41.29
CA VAL A 37 35.23 -15.69 -41.36
C VAL A 37 34.24 -16.57 -40.58
N GLY A 38 34.30 -17.89 -40.74
CA GLY A 38 33.43 -18.82 -40.01
C GLY A 38 33.61 -18.75 -38.50
N LEU A 39 34.86 -18.72 -38.03
CA LEU A 39 35.18 -18.55 -36.60
C LEU A 39 34.76 -17.17 -36.07
N PHE A 40 34.89 -16.12 -36.87
CA PHE A 40 34.44 -14.77 -36.51
C PHE A 40 32.92 -14.67 -36.37
N VAL A 41 32.16 -15.25 -37.31
CA VAL A 41 30.69 -15.30 -37.23
C VAL A 41 30.25 -16.10 -36.01
N LYS A 42 30.90 -17.23 -35.72
CA LYS A 42 30.66 -18.01 -34.51
C LYS A 42 30.92 -17.18 -33.24
N ALA A 43 32.03 -16.44 -33.18
CA ALA A 43 32.34 -15.58 -32.05
C ALA A 43 31.28 -14.49 -31.85
N LYS A 44 30.78 -13.88 -32.94
CA LYS A 44 29.68 -12.92 -32.90
C LYS A 44 28.38 -13.51 -32.35
N ILE A 45 27.97 -14.68 -32.85
CA ILE A 45 26.74 -15.37 -32.38
C ILE A 45 26.87 -15.74 -30.90
N ASN A 46 28.03 -16.27 -30.49
CA ASN A 46 28.28 -16.62 -29.10
C ASN A 46 28.23 -15.38 -28.18
N LEU A 47 28.82 -14.26 -28.62
CA LEU A 47 28.75 -13.00 -27.88
C LEU A 47 27.31 -12.50 -27.77
N GLN A 48 26.54 -12.53 -28.86
CA GLN A 48 25.13 -12.11 -28.83
C GLN A 48 24.31 -12.96 -27.88
N ASN A 49 24.41 -14.30 -27.97
CA ASN A 49 23.72 -15.21 -27.04
C ASN A 49 24.09 -14.97 -25.58
N ALA A 50 25.36 -14.63 -25.31
CA ALA A 50 25.83 -14.30 -23.98
C ALA A 50 25.22 -12.98 -23.47
N VAL A 51 25.16 -11.95 -24.29
CA VAL A 51 24.57 -10.66 -23.94
C VAL A 51 23.04 -10.76 -23.80
N ASP A 52 22.37 -11.55 -24.64
CA ASP A 52 20.94 -11.86 -24.50
C ASP A 52 20.65 -12.57 -23.17
N SER A 53 21.47 -13.57 -22.82
CA SER A 53 21.36 -14.28 -21.54
C SER A 53 21.61 -13.34 -20.35
N ALA A 54 22.52 -12.38 -20.48
CA ALA A 54 22.80 -11.37 -19.48
C ALA A 54 21.60 -10.43 -19.27
N ALA A 55 21.04 -9.89 -20.36
CA ALA A 55 19.87 -9.02 -20.34
C ALA A 55 18.66 -9.74 -19.71
N TRP A 56 18.40 -10.97 -20.12
CA TRP A 56 17.33 -11.80 -19.57
C TRP A 56 17.50 -12.04 -18.08
N SER A 57 18.71 -12.46 -17.66
CA SER A 57 19.01 -12.77 -16.25
C SER A 57 18.90 -11.55 -15.34
N GLY A 58 19.45 -10.40 -15.75
CA GLY A 58 19.34 -9.17 -14.97
C GLY A 58 17.90 -8.64 -14.89
N ALA A 59 17.14 -8.68 -15.99
CA ALA A 59 15.72 -8.37 -15.96
C ALA A 59 14.93 -9.35 -15.08
N ALA A 60 15.31 -10.62 -15.00
CA ALA A 60 14.63 -11.60 -14.14
C ALA A 60 14.83 -11.27 -12.65
N VAL A 61 16.01 -10.79 -12.26
CA VAL A 61 16.26 -10.31 -10.90
C VAL A 61 15.37 -9.11 -10.58
N GLN A 62 15.29 -8.13 -11.48
CA GLN A 62 14.41 -6.98 -11.32
C GLN A 62 12.94 -7.41 -11.21
N ALA A 63 12.48 -8.34 -12.04
CA ALA A 63 11.11 -8.84 -12.02
C ALA A 63 10.76 -9.53 -10.69
N ARG A 64 11.70 -10.30 -10.14
CA ARG A 64 11.54 -10.92 -8.82
C ARG A 64 11.53 -9.88 -7.69
N GLN A 65 12.39 -8.87 -7.74
CA GLN A 65 12.40 -7.76 -6.77
C GLN A 65 11.09 -6.94 -6.82
N LEU A 66 10.57 -6.66 -8.02
CA LEU A 66 9.25 -6.04 -8.20
C LEU A 66 8.12 -6.92 -7.64
N SER A 67 8.25 -8.24 -7.72
CA SER A 67 7.28 -9.16 -7.13
C SER A 67 7.30 -9.10 -5.60
N ASN A 68 8.48 -9.02 -4.97
CA ASN A 68 8.60 -8.81 -3.53
C ASN A 68 7.95 -7.49 -3.07
N ILE A 69 8.14 -6.41 -3.85
CA ILE A 69 7.46 -5.13 -3.65
C ILE A 69 5.94 -5.31 -3.75
N GLY A 70 5.44 -6.05 -4.74
CA GLY A 70 4.02 -6.37 -4.90
C GLY A 70 3.44 -7.16 -3.73
N TYR A 71 4.16 -8.16 -3.21
CA TYR A 71 3.75 -8.91 -2.02
C TYR A 71 3.66 -8.01 -0.77
N LEU A 72 4.64 -7.14 -0.56
CA LEU A 72 4.62 -6.20 0.55
C LEU A 72 3.45 -5.21 0.42
N ASN A 73 3.12 -4.78 -0.80
CA ASN A 73 1.99 -3.90 -1.03
C ASN A 73 0.64 -4.60 -0.81
N TRP A 74 0.55 -5.90 -1.10
CA TRP A 74 -0.60 -6.71 -0.70
C TRP A 74 -0.70 -6.84 0.83
N GLU A 75 0.41 -6.88 1.57
CA GLU A 75 0.33 -6.81 3.03
C GLU A 75 -0.14 -5.44 3.55
N MET A 76 0.26 -4.33 2.93
CA MET A 76 -0.30 -3.01 3.28
C MET A 76 -1.82 -2.99 3.08
N ARG A 77 -2.29 -3.65 2.02
CA ARG A 77 -3.71 -3.88 1.77
C ARG A 77 -4.35 -4.76 2.85
N ASN A 78 -3.70 -5.84 3.29
CA ASN A 78 -4.20 -6.68 4.39
C ASN A 78 -4.30 -5.93 5.72
N THR A 79 -3.34 -5.06 6.06
CA THR A 79 -3.43 -4.17 7.23
C THR A 79 -4.68 -3.28 7.14
N PHE A 80 -4.99 -2.75 5.96
CA PHE A 80 -6.22 -1.98 5.77
C PHE A 80 -7.49 -2.84 5.87
N LYS A 81 -7.50 -4.07 5.33
CA LYS A 81 -8.62 -5.01 5.51
C LYS A 81 -8.87 -5.31 6.99
N GLU A 82 -7.81 -5.57 7.75
CA GLU A 82 -7.88 -5.79 9.20
C GLU A 82 -8.48 -4.57 9.91
N TRP A 83 -8.03 -3.36 9.56
CA TRP A 83 -8.58 -2.14 10.16
C TRP A 83 -10.06 -1.96 9.86
N MET A 84 -10.48 -2.15 8.61
CA MET A 84 -11.88 -2.06 8.21
C MET A 84 -12.73 -3.14 8.85
N PHE A 85 -12.21 -4.35 9.04
CA PHE A 85 -12.88 -5.41 9.79
C PHE A 85 -13.10 -5.01 11.26
N LYS A 86 -12.06 -4.48 11.92
CA LYS A 86 -12.17 -3.95 13.29
C LYS A 86 -13.18 -2.81 13.38
N TYR A 87 -13.24 -1.93 12.39
CA TYR A 87 -14.10 -0.74 12.39
C TYR A 87 -15.57 -1.05 12.03
N TYR A 88 -15.82 -1.68 10.88
CA TYR A 88 -17.16 -1.92 10.33
C TYR A 88 -17.85 -3.16 10.89
N VAL A 89 -17.08 -4.17 11.34
CA VAL A 89 -17.64 -5.42 11.86
C VAL A 89 -17.50 -5.47 13.39
N MET A 90 -16.28 -5.56 13.92
CA MET A 90 -16.08 -5.70 15.37
C MET A 90 -16.59 -4.50 16.17
N GLY A 91 -16.33 -3.28 15.69
CA GLY A 91 -16.82 -2.05 16.29
C GLY A 91 -18.34 -1.85 16.20
N GLN A 92 -19.02 -2.65 15.36
CA GLN A 92 -20.47 -2.64 15.16
C GLN A 92 -21.16 -3.86 15.76
N MET A 93 -20.47 -4.76 16.46
CA MET A 93 -21.07 -6.00 16.99
C MET A 93 -22.30 -5.77 17.87
N SER A 94 -22.31 -4.64 18.57
CA SER A 94 -23.42 -4.23 19.42
C SER A 94 -24.61 -3.66 18.65
N ASN A 95 -24.48 -3.35 17.35
CA ASN A 95 -25.55 -2.81 16.54
C ASN A 95 -26.34 -3.95 15.88
N THR A 96 -27.59 -4.14 16.31
CA THR A 96 -28.44 -5.23 15.85
C THR A 96 -28.98 -5.03 14.43
N ARG A 97 -28.83 -3.85 13.82
CA ARG A 97 -29.12 -3.63 12.39
C ARG A 97 -28.05 -4.22 11.48
N THR A 98 -26.81 -4.26 11.94
CA THR A 98 -25.67 -4.78 11.18
C THR A 98 -25.34 -6.24 11.55
N HIS A 99 -25.77 -6.69 12.73
CA HIS A 99 -25.62 -8.06 13.23
C HIS A 99 -26.93 -8.83 13.51
N PRO A 100 -27.99 -8.75 12.66
CA PRO A 100 -29.12 -9.66 12.79
C PRO A 100 -28.74 -11.07 12.31
N THR A 101 -29.48 -12.09 12.78
CA THR A 101 -29.28 -13.51 12.40
C THR A 101 -29.33 -13.76 10.89
N ASN A 102 -30.09 -12.94 10.15
CA ASN A 102 -30.10 -12.95 8.69
C ASN A 102 -30.05 -11.50 8.20
N LEU A 103 -28.93 -11.11 7.59
CA LEU A 103 -28.78 -9.79 6.99
C LEU A 103 -29.37 -9.83 5.57
N THR A 104 -30.41 -9.04 5.30
CA THR A 104 -31.13 -9.03 4.01
C THR A 104 -31.22 -7.62 3.42
N GLY A 105 -31.15 -7.50 2.10
CA GLY A 105 -31.28 -6.22 1.38
C GLY A 105 -30.08 -5.94 0.47
N ASP A 106 -30.08 -4.78 -0.18
CA ASP A 106 -29.00 -4.36 -1.08
C ASP A 106 -27.97 -3.45 -0.39
N ARG A 107 -28.31 -2.90 0.78
CA ARG A 107 -27.53 -1.86 1.48
C ARG A 107 -27.48 -2.09 2.98
N VAL A 108 -26.36 -1.70 3.60
CA VAL A 108 -26.18 -1.78 5.05
C VAL A 108 -26.65 -0.51 5.74
N ASP A 109 -27.33 -0.68 6.87
CA ASP A 109 -27.80 0.41 7.74
C ASP A 109 -27.02 0.41 9.07
N PHE A 110 -26.12 1.38 9.23
CA PHE A 110 -25.31 1.61 10.43
C PHE A 110 -25.99 2.55 11.44
N ARG A 111 -27.23 3.01 11.18
CA ARG A 111 -27.97 3.89 12.09
C ARG A 111 -28.39 3.14 13.35
N LEU A 112 -28.36 3.84 14.49
CA LEU A 112 -28.86 3.32 15.76
C LEU A 112 -30.40 3.28 15.81
N LYS A 113 -30.96 2.38 16.63
CA LYS A 113 -32.40 2.28 16.85
C LYS A 113 -32.89 3.37 17.81
N ARG A 114 -34.19 3.65 17.77
CA ARG A 114 -34.85 4.48 18.80
C ARG A 114 -35.09 3.62 20.04
N PHE A 115 -35.07 4.26 21.21
CA PHE A 115 -35.43 3.60 22.46
C PHE A 115 -36.92 3.21 22.49
N ASP A 116 -37.80 4.17 22.17
CA ASP A 116 -39.23 3.94 21.96
C ASP A 116 -39.53 4.06 20.45
N PRO A 117 -39.93 2.97 19.76
CA PRO A 117 -40.34 3.02 18.35
C PRO A 117 -41.49 4.01 18.09
N SER A 118 -42.40 4.17 19.07
CA SER A 118 -43.58 5.03 19.00
C SER A 118 -43.33 6.47 19.50
N GLY A 119 -42.15 6.74 20.05
CA GLY A 119 -41.80 8.04 20.64
C GLY A 119 -41.62 9.16 19.60
N SER A 120 -41.29 10.35 20.05
CA SER A 120 -41.06 11.56 19.22
C SER A 120 -39.57 11.86 18.95
N SER A 121 -38.63 11.16 19.61
CA SER A 121 -37.17 11.38 19.51
C SER A 121 -36.63 11.45 18.07
N PHE A 122 -35.69 12.36 17.82
CA PHE A 122 -35.13 12.60 16.49
C PHE A 122 -34.48 11.36 15.86
N GLY A 123 -33.92 10.44 16.67
CA GLY A 123 -33.25 9.21 16.23
C GLY A 123 -31.95 9.43 15.45
N ASP A 124 -31.27 8.34 15.08
CA ASP A 124 -30.05 8.40 14.26
C ASP A 124 -30.38 8.63 12.78
N ARG A 125 -29.87 9.73 12.22
CA ARG A 125 -30.23 10.27 10.91
C ARG A 125 -29.10 10.15 9.89
N TYR A 126 -27.96 9.62 10.31
CA TYR A 126 -26.77 9.52 9.50
C TYR A 126 -26.31 8.07 9.43
N ASN A 127 -26.19 7.55 8.22
CA ASN A 127 -25.72 6.19 7.99
C ASN A 127 -24.20 6.14 8.14
N LEU A 128 -23.70 6.32 9.36
CA LEU A 128 -22.28 6.36 9.68
C LEU A 128 -21.91 5.15 10.55
N PRO A 129 -20.95 4.32 10.16
CA PRO A 129 -20.38 3.32 11.07
C PRO A 129 -19.70 4.04 12.24
N SER A 130 -19.95 3.62 13.48
CA SER A 130 -19.36 4.22 14.68
C SER A 130 -18.98 3.16 15.73
N VAL A 131 -17.71 3.07 16.11
CA VAL A 131 -17.23 2.11 17.11
C VAL A 131 -18.00 2.28 18.43
N CYS A 132 -18.66 1.21 18.87
CA CYS A 132 -19.34 1.16 20.17
C CYS A 132 -19.24 -0.24 20.79
N ILE A 133 -18.47 -0.36 21.87
CA ILE A 133 -18.22 -1.64 22.54
C ILE A 133 -19.19 -1.83 23.70
N HIS A 134 -19.92 -2.95 23.66
CA HIS A 134 -20.82 -3.39 24.71
C HIS A 134 -20.38 -4.74 25.29
N PHE A 135 -20.04 -4.80 26.58
CA PHE A 135 -19.54 -6.02 27.23
C PHE A 135 -20.65 -6.96 27.73
N GLY A 136 -21.65 -7.21 26.89
CA GLY A 136 -22.67 -8.24 27.16
C GLY A 136 -23.57 -7.99 28.38
N SER A 137 -23.71 -6.74 28.85
CA SER A 137 -24.72 -6.44 29.87
C SER A 137 -26.14 -6.61 29.31
N SER A 138 -27.14 -6.82 30.17
CA SER A 138 -28.54 -7.05 29.78
C SER A 138 -29.17 -5.91 28.96
N HIS A 139 -28.56 -4.71 28.97
CA HIS A 139 -29.05 -3.54 28.26
C HIS A 139 -27.97 -2.96 27.35
N ASN A 140 -28.12 -3.21 26.04
CA ASN A 140 -27.20 -2.75 25.01
C ASN A 140 -27.42 -1.28 24.65
N ILE A 141 -26.65 -0.40 25.29
CA ILE A 141 -26.66 1.05 25.01
C ILE A 141 -26.13 1.40 23.61
N CYS A 142 -25.29 0.54 23.03
CA CYS A 142 -24.69 0.74 21.72
C CYS A 142 -25.64 0.45 20.55
N ASP A 143 -26.82 -0.11 20.81
CA ASP A 143 -27.86 -0.34 19.79
C ASP A 143 -28.85 0.83 19.69
N VAL A 144 -28.85 1.73 20.68
CA VAL A 144 -29.90 2.74 20.87
C VAL A 144 -29.34 4.16 20.81
N TYR A 145 -29.97 5.01 20.01
CA TYR A 145 -29.54 6.39 19.78
C TYR A 145 -29.60 7.28 21.04
N GLN A 146 -30.57 7.05 21.90
CA GLN A 146 -30.76 7.88 23.09
C GLN A 146 -31.41 7.05 24.19
N ILE A 147 -30.80 6.99 25.37
CA ILE A 147 -31.41 6.39 26.56
C ILE A 147 -32.07 7.50 27.37
N PRO A 148 -33.34 7.35 27.73
CA PRO A 148 -34.04 8.35 28.53
C PRO A 148 -33.44 8.52 29.94
N GLY A 149 -33.64 9.69 30.52
CA GLY A 149 -33.20 10.06 31.89
C GLY A 149 -33.95 9.34 33.02
N LEU A 150 -33.70 9.74 34.26
CA LEU A 150 -34.50 9.34 35.42
C LEU A 150 -35.57 10.43 35.68
N PRO A 151 -36.85 10.07 35.84
CA PRO A 151 -37.89 11.04 36.15
C PRO A 151 -37.74 11.53 37.59
N ARG A 152 -37.84 12.85 37.81
CA ARG A 152 -37.96 13.42 39.16
C ARG A 152 -39.43 13.50 39.58
N PHE A 153 -39.80 12.71 40.60
CA PHE A 153 -41.12 12.83 41.23
C PHE A 153 -41.06 13.83 42.38
N LYS A 154 -41.93 14.85 42.39
CA LYS A 154 -42.10 15.72 43.55
C LYS A 154 -42.83 14.95 44.65
N VAL A 155 -42.13 14.61 45.73
CA VAL A 155 -42.75 13.97 46.91
C VAL A 155 -43.48 15.04 47.71
N ALA A 156 -44.81 15.10 47.57
CA ALA A 156 -45.63 16.00 48.37
C ALA A 156 -45.80 15.44 49.80
N GLY A 157 -45.22 16.11 50.81
CA GLY A 157 -45.82 16.15 52.15
C GLY A 157 -45.09 15.54 53.35
N LEU A 158 -43.81 15.13 53.30
CA LEU A 158 -43.06 14.69 54.49
C LEU A 158 -41.60 15.17 54.47
N PRO A 159 -41.20 16.17 55.29
CA PRO A 159 -39.89 16.84 55.22
C PRO A 159 -38.67 15.91 55.30
N ASN A 160 -38.71 14.90 56.17
CA ASN A 160 -37.59 13.96 56.33
C ASN A 160 -37.52 12.89 55.23
N VAL A 161 -38.63 12.59 54.55
CA VAL A 161 -38.68 11.60 53.47
C VAL A 161 -38.33 12.25 52.13
N SER A 162 -38.71 13.51 51.92
CA SER A 162 -38.34 14.27 50.73
C SER A 162 -36.83 14.50 50.62
N GLU A 163 -36.16 14.85 51.73
CA GLU A 163 -34.72 15.11 51.71
C GLU A 163 -33.89 13.84 51.42
N GLN A 164 -34.24 12.71 52.05
CA GLN A 164 -33.56 11.44 51.77
C GLN A 164 -33.85 10.88 50.37
N PHE A 165 -35.07 11.08 49.87
CA PHE A 165 -35.44 10.66 48.52
C PHE A 165 -34.75 11.51 47.44
N GLU A 166 -34.67 12.83 47.63
CA GLU A 166 -33.92 13.73 46.73
C GLU A 166 -32.42 13.43 46.75
N ALA A 167 -31.82 13.16 47.92
CA ALA A 167 -30.43 12.75 48.04
C ALA A 167 -30.15 11.43 47.31
N ALA A 168 -31.04 10.43 47.45
CA ALA A 168 -30.92 9.16 46.74
C ALA A 168 -31.07 9.33 45.21
N ILE A 169 -32.04 10.13 44.75
CA ILE A 169 -32.20 10.44 43.32
C ILE A 169 -30.97 11.16 42.77
N ASN A 170 -30.44 12.16 43.48
CA ASN A 170 -29.22 12.87 43.06
C ASN A 170 -28.05 11.89 42.89
N ALA A 171 -27.84 10.96 43.82
CA ALA A 171 -26.80 9.94 43.72
C ALA A 171 -27.03 9.00 42.52
N PHE A 172 -28.28 8.61 42.23
CA PHE A 172 -28.58 7.79 41.05
C PHE A 172 -28.39 8.55 39.73
N VAL A 173 -28.77 9.83 39.68
CA VAL A 173 -28.56 10.72 38.52
C VAL A 173 -27.06 10.90 38.26
N GLU A 174 -26.28 11.18 39.30
CA GLU A 174 -24.82 11.32 39.22
C GLU A 174 -24.16 10.03 38.74
N GLN A 175 -24.51 8.88 39.34
CA GLN A 175 -23.96 7.59 38.94
C GLN A 175 -24.36 7.21 37.51
N LYS A 176 -25.58 7.52 37.08
CA LYS A 176 -26.03 7.29 35.70
C LYS A 176 -25.28 8.19 34.71
N ALA A 177 -25.15 9.48 35.02
CA ALA A 177 -24.41 10.43 34.20
C ALA A 177 -22.93 10.04 34.07
N LYS A 178 -22.31 9.59 35.17
CA LYS A 178 -20.93 9.08 35.17
C LYS A 178 -20.78 7.85 34.27
N ASN A 179 -21.63 6.83 34.44
CA ASN A 179 -21.59 5.62 33.60
C ASN A 179 -21.80 5.93 32.11
N CYS A 180 -22.61 6.95 31.80
CA CYS A 180 -22.81 7.45 30.44
C CYS A 180 -21.49 7.94 29.85
N SER A 181 -20.81 8.84 30.56
CA SER A 181 -19.56 9.47 30.12
C SER A 181 -18.39 8.49 30.08
N ASP A 182 -18.29 7.55 31.02
CA ASP A 182 -17.23 6.53 31.04
C ASP A 182 -17.25 5.66 29.77
N ARG A 183 -18.43 5.41 29.18
CA ARG A 183 -18.57 4.66 27.91
C ARG A 183 -17.94 5.38 26.72
N THR A 184 -18.00 6.72 26.69
CA THR A 184 -17.32 7.52 25.67
C THR A 184 -15.82 7.27 25.70
N ALA A 185 -15.22 7.24 26.90
CA ALA A 185 -13.79 6.98 27.05
C ALA A 185 -13.39 5.60 26.51
N TYR A 186 -14.22 4.57 26.73
CA TYR A 186 -13.98 3.23 26.18
C TYR A 186 -14.08 3.17 24.65
N ASN A 187 -15.08 3.83 24.07
CA ASN A 187 -15.25 3.88 22.62
C ASN A 187 -14.11 4.66 21.94
N PHE A 188 -13.68 5.76 22.55
CA PHE A 188 -12.50 6.53 22.12
C PHE A 188 -11.23 5.68 22.19
N ALA A 189 -11.00 5.01 23.33
CA ALA A 189 -9.88 4.11 23.56
C ALA A 189 -9.78 3.02 22.50
N ALA A 190 -10.91 2.39 22.16
CA ALA A 190 -10.98 1.36 21.13
C ALA A 190 -10.65 1.89 19.73
N ALA A 191 -11.24 3.04 19.36
CA ALA A 191 -10.97 3.67 18.07
C ALA A 191 -9.48 4.08 17.94
N MET A 192 -8.91 4.66 19.00
CA MET A 192 -7.48 5.00 19.09
C MET A 192 -6.60 3.76 18.97
N ASN A 193 -6.95 2.67 19.65
CA ASN A 193 -6.19 1.43 19.61
C ASN A 193 -6.18 0.82 18.19
N TYR A 194 -7.33 0.77 17.51
CA TYR A 194 -7.43 0.26 16.15
C TYR A 194 -6.55 1.02 15.15
N ALA A 195 -6.39 2.33 15.35
CA ALA A 195 -5.57 3.17 14.47
C ALA A 195 -4.09 3.22 14.89
N PHE A 196 -3.77 3.43 16.17
CA PHE A 196 -2.45 3.88 16.64
C PHE A 196 -1.77 2.99 17.69
N SER A 197 -2.33 1.83 18.05
CA SER A 197 -1.72 0.95 19.04
C SER A 197 -0.30 0.50 18.64
N THR A 198 0.62 0.41 19.61
CA THR A 198 1.94 -0.22 19.44
C THR A 198 1.88 -1.75 19.56
N GLY A 199 0.69 -2.33 19.74
CA GLY A 199 0.50 -3.75 20.07
C GLY A 199 0.62 -4.05 21.56
N LYS A 200 0.84 -3.02 22.39
CA LYS A 200 0.71 -3.06 23.85
C LYS A 200 -0.63 -2.42 24.23
N GLN A 201 -1.30 -2.94 25.26
CA GLN A 201 -2.50 -2.30 25.79
C GLN A 201 -2.13 -0.89 26.30
N SER A 202 -2.58 0.14 25.57
CA SER A 202 -2.24 1.54 25.87
C SER A 202 -3.06 2.15 27.01
N LEU A 203 -4.11 1.47 27.48
CA LEU A 203 -4.99 1.91 28.56
C LEU A 203 -5.27 0.70 29.45
N THR A 204 -4.69 0.70 30.64
CA THR A 204 -4.58 -0.47 31.54
C THR A 204 -5.92 -0.95 32.11
N ASP A 205 -6.95 -0.11 32.09
CA ASP A 205 -8.17 -0.33 32.86
C ASP A 205 -9.37 -0.76 32.01
N VAL A 206 -9.17 -1.00 30.70
CA VAL A 206 -10.27 -1.27 29.76
C VAL A 206 -9.99 -2.50 28.89
N PRO A 207 -10.85 -3.53 28.92
CA PRO A 207 -10.74 -4.66 27.98
C PRO A 207 -11.11 -4.18 26.57
N ILE A 208 -10.11 -3.86 25.76
CA ILE A 208 -10.31 -3.43 24.37
C ILE A 208 -10.19 -4.65 23.45
N VAL A 209 -11.18 -4.84 22.57
CA VAL A 209 -11.19 -5.92 21.56
C VAL A 209 -9.94 -5.80 20.67
N ALA A 210 -9.22 -6.90 20.42
CA ALA A 210 -8.03 -6.94 19.56
C ALA A 210 -6.87 -5.98 19.93
N ALA A 211 -6.76 -5.55 21.19
CA ALA A 211 -5.82 -4.51 21.61
C ALA A 211 -4.33 -4.87 21.60
N TYR A 212 -4.04 -6.17 21.58
CA TYR A 212 -2.69 -6.76 21.51
C TYR A 212 -2.09 -6.72 20.10
N ARG A 213 -2.86 -6.27 19.09
CA ARG A 213 -2.37 -6.10 17.73
C ARG A 213 -1.93 -4.65 17.50
N PRO A 214 -0.90 -4.41 16.67
CA PRO A 214 -0.53 -3.04 16.33
C PRO A 214 -1.63 -2.38 15.51
N GLY A 215 -1.81 -1.08 15.72
CA GLY A 215 -2.77 -0.25 15.00
C GLY A 215 -2.42 -0.12 13.52
N ALA A 216 -3.43 0.15 12.71
CA ALA A 216 -3.28 0.21 11.26
C ALA A 216 -2.24 1.25 10.82
N TRP A 217 -2.22 2.43 11.45
CA TRP A 217 -1.29 3.50 11.11
C TRP A 217 0.15 3.09 11.42
N MET A 218 0.40 2.50 12.59
CA MET A 218 1.74 2.02 13.00
C MET A 218 2.30 0.99 12.01
N GLN A 219 1.49 -0.03 11.67
CA GLN A 219 1.90 -1.05 10.70
C GLN A 219 2.09 -0.45 9.30
N SER A 220 1.23 0.48 8.87
CA SER A 220 1.35 1.12 7.55
C SER A 220 2.66 1.90 7.39
N MET A 221 3.11 2.58 8.46
CA MET A 221 4.37 3.32 8.47
C MET A 221 5.58 2.38 8.41
N GLU A 222 5.57 1.30 9.20
CA GLU A 222 6.62 0.28 9.14
C GLU A 222 6.75 -0.33 7.73
N LEU A 223 5.63 -0.75 7.14
CA LEU A 223 5.60 -1.32 5.79
C LEU A 223 6.06 -0.30 4.74
N ALA A 224 5.74 0.98 4.91
CA ALA A 224 6.19 2.05 4.00
C ALA A 224 7.72 2.27 4.06
N LEU A 225 8.32 2.23 5.25
CA LEU A 225 9.79 2.28 5.39
C LEU A 225 10.44 1.07 4.69
N ARG A 226 9.91 -0.14 4.95
CA ARG A 226 10.38 -1.37 4.29
C ARG A 226 10.25 -1.27 2.76
N MET A 227 9.16 -0.68 2.26
CA MET A 227 8.93 -0.45 0.83
C MET A 227 10.01 0.43 0.20
N ARG A 228 10.42 1.50 0.88
CA ARG A 228 11.50 2.39 0.40
C ARG A 228 12.86 1.68 0.37
N ASN A 229 13.14 0.82 1.34
CA ASN A 229 14.35 -0.01 1.30
C ASN A 229 14.35 -0.97 0.09
N LEU A 230 13.21 -1.60 -0.22
CA LEU A 230 13.08 -2.45 -1.42
C LEU A 230 13.24 -1.65 -2.71
N GLU A 231 12.68 -0.45 -2.77
CA GLU A 231 12.86 0.48 -3.89
C GLU A 231 14.34 0.87 -4.09
N MET A 232 15.06 1.19 -3.01
CA MET A 232 16.50 1.44 -3.05
C MET A 232 17.27 0.23 -3.60
N ILE A 233 16.95 -0.99 -3.14
CA ILE A 233 17.64 -2.21 -3.61
C ILE A 233 17.45 -2.42 -5.12
N LEU A 234 16.23 -2.24 -5.64
CA LEU A 234 15.96 -2.35 -7.07
C LEU A 234 16.67 -1.24 -7.87
N ASN A 235 16.73 -0.02 -7.32
CA ASN A 235 17.36 1.16 -7.94
C ASN A 235 18.87 1.22 -7.78
N ARG A 236 19.53 0.15 -7.30
CA ARG A 236 21.00 0.04 -7.29
C ARG A 236 21.58 0.59 -8.60
N PRO A 237 22.52 1.55 -8.57
CA PRO A 237 23.00 2.25 -9.76
C PRO A 237 23.49 1.31 -10.85
N PRO A 238 23.51 1.67 -12.14
CA PRO A 238 24.09 0.82 -13.19
C PRO A 238 25.62 0.66 -13.05
N VAL A 239 26.20 -0.52 -13.35
CA VAL A 239 27.66 -0.72 -13.47
C VAL A 239 28.13 -0.27 -14.86
N THR A 240 28.56 0.98 -14.98
CA THR A 240 29.01 1.56 -16.27
C THR A 240 30.46 1.25 -16.60
N ASP A 241 31.34 1.10 -15.59
CA ASP A 241 32.77 0.82 -15.80
C ASP A 241 33.03 -0.60 -16.31
N GLY A 242 32.03 -1.47 -16.19
CA GLY A 242 31.98 -2.85 -16.66
C GLY A 242 32.53 -3.86 -15.65
N ILE A 243 32.06 -5.09 -15.79
CA ILE A 243 32.38 -6.26 -14.98
C ILE A 243 33.22 -7.19 -15.85
N CYS A 244 34.41 -7.56 -15.39
CA CYS A 244 35.27 -8.51 -16.09
C CYS A 244 36.18 -9.29 -15.14
N LEU A 245 36.86 -10.32 -15.67
CA LEU A 245 37.78 -11.15 -14.89
C LEU A 245 39.06 -10.41 -14.51
N ASN A 246 39.62 -9.63 -15.44
CA ASN A 246 40.90 -8.93 -15.29
C ASN A 246 40.80 -7.51 -15.84
N GLY A 247 41.31 -6.52 -15.09
CA GLY A 247 41.44 -5.14 -15.57
C GLY A 247 40.19 -4.24 -15.42
N CYS A 248 39.12 -4.73 -14.76
CA CYS A 248 37.97 -3.92 -14.35
C CYS A 248 38.01 -3.63 -12.85
N THR A 249 37.41 -2.51 -12.46
CA THR A 249 37.20 -2.13 -11.05
C THR A 249 36.28 -3.12 -10.34
N GLU A 250 35.26 -3.63 -11.05
CA GLU A 250 34.28 -4.59 -10.53
C GLU A 250 34.51 -5.99 -11.13
N ASN A 251 34.52 -7.02 -10.26
CA ASN A 251 34.63 -8.42 -10.62
C ASN A 251 33.69 -9.28 -9.74
N GLU A 252 33.61 -10.59 -9.99
CA GLU A 252 32.70 -11.47 -9.24
C GLU A 252 32.92 -11.40 -7.72
N SER A 253 34.19 -11.39 -7.29
CA SER A 253 34.56 -11.35 -5.88
C SER A 253 34.23 -10.01 -5.23
N SER A 254 34.39 -8.89 -5.92
CA SER A 254 34.03 -7.56 -5.39
C SER A 254 32.52 -7.44 -5.19
N LEU A 255 31.72 -7.91 -6.15
CA LEU A 255 30.26 -7.90 -6.06
C LEU A 255 29.76 -8.75 -4.88
N ILE A 256 30.33 -9.95 -4.69
CA ILE A 256 29.99 -10.83 -3.55
C ILE A 256 30.44 -10.22 -2.22
N ALA A 257 31.65 -9.66 -2.16
CA ALA A 257 32.17 -9.02 -0.95
C ALA A 257 31.30 -7.82 -0.55
N ASN A 258 30.83 -7.04 -1.53
CA ASN A 258 29.87 -5.96 -1.30
C ASN A 258 28.55 -6.50 -0.75
N ASP A 259 27.97 -7.55 -1.33
CA ASP A 259 26.73 -8.16 -0.82
C ASP A 259 26.86 -8.67 0.64
N GLN A 260 27.97 -9.33 0.96
CA GLN A 260 28.28 -9.75 2.33
C GLN A 260 28.39 -8.56 3.28
N SER A 261 28.99 -7.47 2.80
CA SER A 261 29.16 -6.24 3.56
C SER A 261 27.83 -5.49 3.80
N TYR A 262 26.87 -5.60 2.88
CA TYR A 262 25.51 -5.10 3.02
C TYR A 262 24.61 -5.97 3.91
N GLY A 263 24.93 -7.25 4.07
CA GLY A 263 24.06 -8.21 4.77
C GLY A 263 22.86 -8.69 3.93
N PHE A 264 22.76 -8.24 2.68
CA PHE A 264 21.77 -8.67 1.69
C PHE A 264 22.29 -8.50 0.26
N ALA A 265 21.66 -9.19 -0.69
CA ALA A 265 22.14 -9.29 -2.07
C ALA A 265 21.79 -8.07 -2.93
N ILE A 266 22.44 -6.92 -2.67
CA ILE A 266 22.22 -5.67 -3.40
C ILE A 266 22.76 -5.73 -4.84
N ASN A 267 23.82 -6.50 -5.10
CA ASN A 267 24.45 -6.68 -6.41
C ASN A 267 23.93 -7.90 -7.17
N GLU A 268 22.81 -8.49 -6.75
CA GLU A 268 22.30 -9.70 -7.40
C GLU A 268 22.00 -9.51 -8.88
N ARG A 269 21.52 -8.32 -9.28
CA ARG A 269 21.24 -7.97 -10.69
C ARG A 269 22.51 -8.02 -11.55
N PRO A 270 23.54 -7.18 -11.32
CA PRO A 270 24.77 -7.22 -12.12
C PRO A 270 25.51 -8.55 -12.00
N TYR A 271 25.49 -9.17 -10.81
CA TYR A 271 26.12 -10.48 -10.58
C TYR A 271 25.50 -11.58 -11.46
N LYS A 272 24.17 -11.73 -11.44
CA LYS A 272 23.47 -12.75 -12.23
C LYS A 272 23.49 -12.47 -13.72
N ALA A 273 23.49 -11.21 -14.14
CA ALA A 273 23.68 -10.83 -15.54
C ALA A 273 25.06 -11.27 -16.04
N TYR A 274 26.12 -10.92 -15.31
CA TYR A 274 27.49 -11.30 -15.65
C TYR A 274 27.69 -12.82 -15.67
N LYS A 275 27.22 -13.52 -14.63
CA LYS A 275 27.37 -14.98 -14.53
C LYS A 275 26.63 -15.72 -15.63
N ALA A 276 25.44 -15.26 -16.04
CA ALA A 276 24.70 -15.84 -17.15
C ALA A 276 25.42 -15.63 -18.49
N ALA A 277 25.95 -14.43 -18.73
CA ALA A 277 26.76 -14.13 -19.91
C ALA A 277 28.00 -15.03 -19.96
N MET A 278 28.72 -15.10 -18.85
CA MET A 278 29.99 -15.81 -18.77
C MET A 278 29.82 -17.32 -18.98
N ARG A 279 28.77 -17.92 -18.41
CA ARG A 279 28.44 -19.34 -18.65
C ARG A 279 28.13 -19.62 -20.13
N THR A 280 27.49 -18.67 -20.79
CA THR A 280 27.09 -18.81 -22.21
C THR A 280 28.29 -18.63 -23.14
N ILE A 281 29.16 -17.65 -22.89
CA ILE A 281 30.32 -17.39 -23.76
C ILE A 281 31.43 -18.43 -23.60
N SER A 282 31.68 -18.91 -22.38
CA SER A 282 32.70 -19.95 -22.10
C SER A 282 32.25 -21.35 -22.50
N GLY A 283 30.94 -21.59 -22.63
CA GLY A 283 30.40 -22.94 -22.88
C GLY A 283 30.45 -23.86 -21.65
N GLY A 284 30.55 -23.30 -20.44
CA GLY A 284 30.48 -24.02 -19.16
C GLY A 284 31.82 -24.20 -18.44
N GLU A 285 31.78 -24.82 -17.25
CA GLU A 285 32.93 -24.96 -16.33
C GLU A 285 34.16 -25.64 -16.96
N ASN A 286 33.96 -26.54 -17.92
CA ASN A 286 35.03 -27.34 -18.53
C ASN A 286 35.90 -26.57 -19.55
N LYS A 287 35.52 -25.35 -19.95
CA LYS A 287 36.25 -24.54 -20.94
C LYS A 287 36.85 -23.25 -20.38
N PHE A 288 36.55 -22.93 -19.12
CA PHE A 288 36.80 -21.62 -18.51
C PHE A 288 38.28 -21.21 -18.46
N ASN A 289 39.19 -22.16 -18.22
CA ASN A 289 40.60 -21.85 -17.97
C ASN A 289 41.45 -21.70 -19.25
N ASN A 290 40.94 -22.09 -20.42
CA ASN A 290 41.73 -22.19 -21.66
C ASN A 290 41.13 -21.37 -22.83
N ASP A 291 40.04 -20.63 -22.62
CA ASP A 291 39.40 -19.84 -23.67
C ASP A 291 39.84 -18.36 -23.62
N THR A 292 40.73 -17.99 -24.54
CA THR A 292 41.25 -16.62 -24.67
C THR A 292 40.15 -15.61 -24.99
N PHE A 293 39.07 -16.01 -25.67
CA PHE A 293 37.94 -15.13 -26.00
C PHE A 293 37.09 -14.82 -24.76
N ALA A 294 36.71 -15.84 -23.98
CA ALA A 294 35.94 -15.65 -22.76
C ALA A 294 36.71 -14.85 -21.69
N SER A 295 38.04 -15.00 -21.63
CA SER A 295 38.89 -14.31 -20.66
C SER A 295 38.92 -12.78 -20.83
N THR A 296 38.62 -12.27 -22.02
CA THR A 296 38.59 -10.83 -22.34
C THR A 296 37.18 -10.23 -22.26
N PHE A 297 36.19 -11.03 -21.90
CA PHE A 297 34.80 -10.58 -21.86
C PHE A 297 34.57 -9.52 -20.78
N LYS A 298 33.96 -8.42 -21.21
CA LYS A 298 33.53 -7.30 -20.37
C LYS A 298 32.04 -7.06 -20.56
N LEU A 299 31.28 -7.04 -19.46
CA LEU A 299 29.86 -6.70 -19.45
C LEU A 299 29.66 -5.32 -18.84
N THR A 300 28.99 -4.41 -19.53
CA THR A 300 28.63 -3.08 -19.05
C THR A 300 27.11 -2.93 -19.02
N GLU A 301 26.56 -2.41 -17.91
CA GLU A 301 25.15 -2.02 -17.85
C GLU A 301 24.97 -0.69 -18.59
N LEU A 302 24.03 -0.62 -19.52
CA LEU A 302 23.67 0.63 -20.19
C LEU A 302 22.73 1.42 -19.26
N ALA A 303 23.18 2.60 -18.83
CA ALA A 303 22.48 3.39 -17.83
C ALA A 303 21.24 4.09 -18.41
N PRO A 304 20.03 3.83 -17.88
CA PRO A 304 18.86 4.64 -18.19
C PRO A 304 19.01 6.08 -17.68
N SER A 305 18.37 7.02 -18.37
CA SER A 305 18.32 8.43 -17.94
C SER A 305 17.61 8.59 -16.59
N ALA A 306 18.38 8.82 -15.53
CA ALA A 306 17.87 8.83 -14.16
C ALA A 306 16.65 9.73 -13.98
N TYR A 307 15.61 9.19 -13.35
CA TYR A 307 14.48 9.95 -12.86
C TYR A 307 14.82 10.58 -11.51
N GLN A 308 14.57 11.89 -11.38
CA GLN A 308 14.76 12.63 -10.14
C GLN A 308 13.52 13.47 -9.86
N GLY A 309 12.81 13.11 -8.79
CA GLY A 309 11.74 13.91 -8.24
C GLY A 309 12.28 15.07 -7.40
N SER A 310 11.47 16.11 -7.22
CA SER A 310 11.74 17.20 -6.28
C SER A 310 11.96 16.63 -4.86
N PRO A 311 12.82 17.22 -4.02
CA PRO A 311 12.99 16.79 -2.62
C PRO A 311 11.68 16.72 -1.84
N THR A 312 10.70 17.56 -2.21
CA THR A 312 9.38 17.64 -1.58
C THR A 312 8.31 16.81 -2.28
N SER A 313 8.64 16.01 -3.29
CA SER A 313 7.65 15.24 -4.05
C SER A 313 7.27 13.92 -3.37
N LEU A 314 6.11 13.36 -3.76
CA LEU A 314 5.65 12.03 -3.37
C LEU A 314 6.69 10.93 -3.70
N SER A 315 7.49 11.12 -4.75
CA SER A 315 8.59 10.22 -5.14
C SER A 315 9.65 10.08 -4.05
N ASN A 316 10.00 11.17 -3.36
CA ASN A 316 11.02 11.18 -2.31
C ASN A 316 10.46 11.11 -0.89
N PHE A 317 9.14 10.96 -0.73
CA PHE A 317 8.51 10.84 0.57
C PHE A 317 9.09 9.66 1.38
N LEU A 318 9.48 9.91 2.64
CA LEU A 318 10.18 8.98 3.55
C LEU A 318 11.61 8.59 3.13
N ILE A 319 12.19 9.19 2.09
CA ILE A 319 13.61 8.98 1.74
C ILE A 319 14.43 10.08 2.46
N PRO A 320 15.44 9.72 3.28
CA PRO A 320 16.27 10.71 3.96
C PRO A 320 16.95 11.66 2.98
N ALA A 321 17.00 12.95 3.32
CA ALA A 321 17.67 13.95 2.50
C ALA A 321 19.18 13.65 2.40
N GLY A 322 19.71 13.60 1.16
CA GLY A 322 21.12 13.31 0.93
C GLY A 322 21.54 11.84 1.12
N ALA A 323 20.58 10.90 1.20
CA ALA A 323 20.91 9.48 1.21
C ALA A 323 21.71 9.06 -0.04
N ILE A 324 22.84 8.37 0.16
CA ILE A 324 23.74 7.89 -0.90
C ILE A 324 23.97 6.38 -0.81
N TYR A 325 24.32 5.77 -1.95
CA TYR A 325 24.78 4.38 -2.02
C TYR A 325 26.24 4.24 -1.56
N ASP A 326 26.47 3.71 -0.36
CA ASP A 326 27.82 3.47 0.18
C ASP A 326 28.54 2.31 -0.53
N ASN A 327 29.73 2.52 -1.07
CA ASN A 327 30.52 1.47 -1.76
C ASN A 327 29.89 0.93 -3.07
N VAL A 328 28.82 1.56 -3.58
CA VAL A 328 28.17 1.21 -4.85
C VAL A 328 27.92 2.49 -5.66
N GLY A 329 29.00 3.17 -6.06
CA GLY A 329 28.97 4.34 -6.94
C GLY A 329 28.71 5.70 -6.28
N GLY A 330 28.33 5.75 -5.00
CA GLY A 330 28.19 7.01 -4.24
C GLY A 330 27.09 7.95 -4.75
N THR A 331 26.20 7.49 -5.63
CA THR A 331 25.12 8.30 -6.19
C THR A 331 24.02 8.52 -5.15
N SER A 332 23.27 9.60 -5.29
CA SER A 332 22.10 9.85 -4.44
C SER A 332 21.01 8.83 -4.72
N VAL A 333 20.37 8.33 -3.66
CA VAL A 333 19.26 7.36 -3.76
C VAL A 333 18.01 7.99 -4.40
N SER A 334 17.89 9.31 -4.37
CA SER A 334 16.84 10.04 -5.11
C SER A 334 17.00 9.98 -6.63
N GLN A 335 18.17 9.54 -7.14
CA GLN A 335 18.40 9.30 -8.57
C GLN A 335 17.97 7.87 -8.91
N LYS A 336 16.74 7.73 -9.41
CA LYS A 336 16.12 6.43 -9.67
C LYS A 336 16.31 6.02 -11.14
N HIS A 337 16.99 4.91 -11.37
CA HIS A 337 17.29 4.42 -12.72
C HIS A 337 16.32 3.36 -13.24
N TYR A 338 15.48 2.75 -12.40
CA TYR A 338 14.69 1.60 -12.81
C TYR A 338 13.22 1.68 -12.40
N VAL A 339 12.93 2.09 -11.16
CA VAL A 339 11.55 2.23 -10.68
C VAL A 339 11.38 3.51 -9.88
N ASP A 340 10.19 4.08 -9.92
CA ASP A 340 9.75 5.09 -8.99
C ASP A 340 8.41 4.63 -8.38
N LEU A 341 8.35 4.59 -7.05
CA LEU A 341 7.15 4.25 -6.30
C LEU A 341 6.52 5.52 -5.71
N LEU A 342 5.22 5.67 -5.95
CA LEU A 342 4.42 6.78 -5.43
C LEU A 342 3.50 6.26 -4.31
N PRO A 343 3.55 6.86 -3.11
CA PRO A 343 2.70 6.49 -1.98
C PRO A 343 1.26 7.02 -2.16
N MET A 344 0.29 6.17 -1.85
CA MET A 344 -1.12 6.51 -1.76
C MET A 344 -1.44 6.91 -0.32
N ILE A 345 -1.39 8.22 -0.05
CA ILE A 345 -1.56 8.80 1.28
C ILE A 345 -2.98 9.32 1.42
N PHE A 346 -3.64 9.00 2.53
CA PHE A 346 -5.01 9.38 2.85
C PHE A 346 -5.12 9.98 4.26
N ASN A 347 -5.89 11.04 4.41
CA ASN A 347 -6.40 11.50 5.69
C ASN A 347 -7.76 10.87 5.92
N TYR A 348 -7.81 9.86 6.78
CA TYR A 348 -9.04 9.17 7.12
C TYR A 348 -9.64 9.67 8.42
N THR A 349 -10.93 9.44 8.60
CA THR A 349 -11.61 9.65 9.88
C THR A 349 -12.57 8.50 10.17
N THR A 350 -12.42 7.87 11.34
CA THR A 350 -13.31 6.80 11.81
C THR A 350 -14.19 7.34 12.91
N PHE A 351 -15.46 6.98 12.97
CA PHE A 351 -16.33 7.46 14.05
C PHE A 351 -16.34 6.50 15.24
N PHE A 352 -16.50 7.05 16.43
CA PHE A 352 -16.85 6.33 17.64
C PHE A 352 -18.09 6.96 18.26
N THR A 353 -18.82 6.18 19.06
CA THR A 353 -20.04 6.67 19.69
C THR A 353 -19.70 7.37 21.01
N THR A 354 -20.02 8.66 21.08
CA THR A 354 -19.92 9.48 22.29
C THR A 354 -21.29 9.54 22.94
N PHE A 355 -21.33 9.30 24.25
CA PHE A 355 -22.52 9.47 25.07
C PHE A 355 -22.38 10.73 25.92
N ALA A 356 -23.39 11.59 25.86
CA ALA A 356 -23.48 12.80 26.67
C ALA A 356 -24.73 12.75 27.54
N ALA A 357 -24.56 13.03 28.84
CA ALA A 357 -25.68 13.21 29.76
C ALA A 357 -26.38 14.54 29.47
N THR A 358 -27.71 14.51 29.38
CA THR A 358 -28.58 15.66 29.09
C THR A 358 -29.78 15.66 30.02
N THR A 359 -30.35 16.84 30.25
CA THR A 359 -31.63 17.02 30.97
C THR A 359 -32.68 17.46 29.97
N ARG A 360 -33.76 16.70 29.81
CA ARG A 360 -34.83 16.96 28.83
C ARG A 360 -36.20 16.65 29.42
N ASP A 361 -37.22 17.30 28.88
CA ASP A 361 -38.62 17.04 29.23
C ASP A 361 -39.06 15.64 28.75
N SER A 362 -40.07 15.10 29.43
CA SER A 362 -40.60 13.73 29.28
C SER A 362 -41.05 13.32 27.87
N ASP A 363 -41.13 14.21 26.89
CA ASP A 363 -41.78 13.98 25.59
C ASP A 363 -41.10 12.90 24.71
N GLU A 364 -39.90 12.44 25.10
CA GLU A 364 -39.16 11.37 24.43
C GLU A 364 -39.65 9.95 24.78
N ILE A 365 -40.42 9.79 25.86
CA ILE A 365 -41.14 8.57 26.22
C ILE A 365 -42.61 8.95 26.45
N ASN A 366 -43.58 8.12 26.12
CA ASN A 366 -44.99 8.34 26.48
C ASN A 366 -45.25 8.21 28.01
N VAL A 367 -44.50 8.92 28.85
CA VAL A 367 -44.67 9.01 30.30
C VAL A 367 -45.12 10.43 30.60
N ALA A 368 -46.30 10.56 31.23
CA ALA A 368 -46.97 11.78 31.68
C ALA A 368 -46.27 13.13 31.34
N ALA A 369 -46.84 13.84 30.37
CA ALA A 369 -46.37 15.14 29.88
C ALA A 369 -46.01 16.11 31.02
N GLY A 370 -44.80 16.67 30.96
CA GLY A 370 -44.32 17.75 31.85
C GLY A 370 -43.48 17.32 33.04
N THR A 371 -42.94 16.10 33.08
CA THR A 371 -41.99 15.68 34.12
C THR A 371 -40.54 15.83 33.62
N PRO A 372 -39.70 16.69 34.22
CA PRO A 372 -38.30 16.81 33.81
C PRO A 372 -37.54 15.51 34.09
N MET A 373 -36.79 15.03 33.10
CA MET A 373 -35.94 13.85 33.20
C MET A 373 -34.47 14.28 33.22
N GLU A 374 -33.70 13.74 34.17
CA GLU A 374 -32.28 14.06 34.32
C GLU A 374 -31.38 12.87 33.99
N ALA A 375 -30.15 13.15 33.56
CA ALA A 375 -29.17 12.15 33.12
C ALA A 375 -29.68 11.23 31.99
N ALA A 376 -30.35 11.80 30.98
CA ALA A 376 -30.60 11.12 29.72
C ALA A 376 -29.30 10.98 28.93
N CYS A 377 -29.00 9.81 28.38
CA CYS A 377 -27.81 9.59 27.57
C CYS A 377 -28.12 9.77 26.09
N ALA A 378 -27.75 10.90 25.52
CA ALA A 378 -27.81 11.10 24.07
C ALA A 378 -26.52 10.58 23.43
N SER A 379 -26.65 9.83 22.33
CA SER A 379 -25.50 9.42 21.53
C SER A 379 -25.20 10.45 20.43
N SER A 380 -23.93 10.67 20.18
CA SER A 380 -23.40 11.38 19.01
C SER A 380 -22.28 10.55 18.40
N LYS A 381 -22.04 10.69 17.10
CA LYS A 381 -20.92 10.06 16.41
C LYS A 381 -19.78 11.05 16.32
N THR A 382 -18.69 10.79 17.05
CA THR A 382 -17.50 11.64 17.06
C THR A 382 -16.44 11.04 16.15
N ALA A 383 -15.91 11.84 15.24
CA ALA A 383 -14.91 11.46 14.26
C ALA A 383 -13.53 11.48 14.93
N LEU A 384 -12.76 10.41 14.73
CA LEU A 384 -11.36 10.27 15.13
C LEU A 384 -10.49 10.36 13.88
N PRO A 385 -9.69 11.43 13.72
CA PRO A 385 -8.84 11.57 12.55
C PRO A 385 -7.63 10.63 12.61
N VAL A 386 -7.32 10.06 11.46
CA VAL A 386 -6.14 9.25 11.16
C VAL A 386 -5.40 9.93 10.00
N PRO A 387 -4.64 11.01 10.28
CA PRO A 387 -3.97 11.77 9.24
C PRO A 387 -2.79 10.98 8.66
N GLY A 388 -2.57 11.12 7.35
CA GLY A 388 -1.37 10.61 6.71
C GLY A 388 -1.28 9.08 6.60
N TYR A 389 -2.40 8.37 6.60
CA TYR A 389 -2.40 6.91 6.44
C TYR A 389 -1.90 6.49 5.05
N ILE A 390 -0.91 5.61 4.99
CA ILE A 390 -0.33 5.12 3.73
C ILE A 390 -1.04 3.81 3.36
N LEU A 391 -1.94 3.86 2.38
CA LEU A 391 -2.72 2.70 1.96
C LEU A 391 -1.89 1.69 1.14
N GLY A 392 -0.86 2.18 0.46
CA GLY A 392 0.03 1.38 -0.37
C GLY A 392 0.84 2.26 -1.31
N PHE A 393 1.60 1.62 -2.19
CA PHE A 393 2.35 2.26 -3.26
C PHE A 393 1.85 1.78 -4.62
N TYR A 394 2.03 2.63 -5.63
CA TYR A 394 1.93 2.22 -7.02
C TYR A 394 3.18 2.63 -7.78
N LYS A 395 3.48 1.88 -8.84
CA LYS A 395 4.57 2.23 -9.73
C LYS A 395 4.17 3.43 -10.58
N ASN A 396 5.05 4.42 -10.64
CA ASN A 396 4.91 5.56 -11.52
C ASN A 396 4.79 5.09 -13.00
N PRO A 397 3.66 5.36 -13.69
CA PRO A 397 3.46 4.90 -15.07
C PRO A 397 4.31 5.66 -16.11
N GLN A 398 4.95 6.78 -15.75
CA GLN A 398 5.89 7.49 -16.63
C GLN A 398 7.25 6.80 -16.69
N VAL A 399 7.66 6.11 -15.61
CA VAL A 399 9.01 5.53 -15.50
C VAL A 399 9.06 4.16 -16.16
N LEU A 400 9.72 4.10 -17.31
CA LEU A 400 9.97 2.84 -18.01
C LEU A 400 11.01 2.02 -17.22
N THR A 401 10.68 0.75 -16.94
CA THR A 401 11.61 -0.19 -16.30
C THR A 401 12.07 -1.19 -17.34
N TYR A 402 13.37 -1.28 -17.54
CA TYR A 402 14.03 -2.28 -18.37
C TYR A 402 15.45 -2.51 -17.87
N TYR A 403 16.09 -3.53 -18.43
CA TYR A 403 17.49 -3.82 -18.24
C TYR A 403 18.17 -3.92 -19.59
N ALA A 404 19.22 -3.14 -19.80
CA ALA A 404 19.97 -3.10 -21.04
C ALA A 404 21.47 -3.25 -20.74
N VAL A 405 22.15 -4.04 -21.57
CA VAL A 405 23.56 -4.38 -21.37
C VAL A 405 24.31 -4.36 -22.69
N LYS A 406 25.61 -4.11 -22.56
CA LYS A 406 26.61 -4.15 -23.62
C LYS A 406 27.66 -5.18 -23.25
N GLY A 407 27.92 -6.14 -24.12
CA GLY A 407 29.06 -7.05 -24.00
C GLY A 407 30.15 -6.70 -25.00
N GLU A 408 31.40 -6.73 -24.55
CA GLU A 408 32.58 -6.58 -25.41
C GLU A 408 33.54 -7.75 -25.15
N ALA A 409 34.17 -8.25 -26.22
CA ALA A 409 35.23 -9.26 -26.12
C ALA A 409 36.23 -9.11 -27.27
N ASP A 410 37.48 -9.47 -27.02
CA ASP A 410 38.55 -9.39 -28.00
C ASP A 410 38.73 -10.75 -28.70
N TYR A 411 38.49 -10.77 -30.01
CA TYR A 411 38.63 -11.95 -30.85
C TYR A 411 39.99 -11.95 -31.57
N LEU A 412 40.78 -12.99 -31.34
CA LEU A 412 42.01 -13.26 -32.10
C LEU A 412 41.76 -14.43 -33.05
N GLY A 413 41.67 -14.14 -34.35
CA GLY A 413 41.50 -15.17 -35.38
C GLY A 413 42.72 -16.10 -35.45
N LEU A 414 42.47 -17.41 -35.60
CA LEU A 414 43.52 -18.45 -35.65
C LEU A 414 44.59 -18.17 -36.73
N MET A 415 44.19 -17.59 -37.85
CA MET A 415 45.07 -17.25 -38.98
C MET A 415 45.06 -15.74 -39.25
N ASN A 416 44.95 -14.90 -38.22
CA ASN A 416 45.00 -13.44 -38.36
C ASN A 416 46.44 -12.97 -38.66
N PRO A 417 46.74 -12.43 -39.85
CA PRO A 417 48.10 -12.05 -40.23
C PRO A 417 48.64 -10.82 -39.47
N PHE A 418 47.78 -10.07 -38.79
CA PHE A 418 48.16 -8.82 -38.12
C PHE A 418 48.43 -8.97 -36.63
N ASN A 419 48.14 -10.15 -36.04
CA ASN A 419 48.27 -10.45 -34.60
C ASN A 419 47.60 -9.41 -33.66
N THR A 420 46.69 -8.59 -34.19
CA THR A 420 45.92 -7.60 -33.45
C THR A 420 44.53 -8.16 -33.13
N PRO A 421 44.08 -8.09 -31.86
CA PRO A 421 42.73 -8.53 -31.52
C PRO A 421 41.67 -7.63 -32.15
N ILE A 422 40.56 -8.22 -32.60
CA ILE A 422 39.39 -7.50 -33.11
C ILE A 422 38.38 -7.43 -31.96
N LYS A 423 38.07 -6.21 -31.51
CA LYS A 423 37.03 -6.00 -30.50
C LYS A 423 35.64 -6.20 -31.13
N ILE A 424 34.87 -7.13 -30.59
CA ILE A 424 33.48 -7.38 -30.97
C ILE A 424 32.57 -6.87 -29.86
N LYS A 425 31.46 -6.25 -30.23
CA LYS A 425 30.46 -5.70 -29.32
C LYS A 425 29.09 -6.31 -29.62
N ALA A 426 28.27 -6.50 -28.60
CA ALA A 426 26.87 -6.92 -28.71
C ALA A 426 26.03 -6.21 -27.65
N TYR A 427 24.73 -6.08 -27.91
CA TYR A 427 23.78 -5.40 -27.04
C TYR A 427 22.51 -6.23 -26.94
N ALA A 428 21.89 -6.16 -25.77
CA ALA A 428 20.57 -6.73 -25.57
C ALA A 428 19.82 -5.95 -24.52
N ALA A 429 18.50 -5.94 -24.63
CA ALA A 429 17.62 -5.39 -23.63
C ALA A 429 16.44 -6.31 -23.34
N ALA A 430 16.03 -6.34 -22.08
CA ALA A 430 14.89 -7.10 -21.63
C ALA A 430 14.08 -6.27 -20.63
N LYS A 431 12.75 -6.43 -20.67
CA LYS A 431 11.82 -5.80 -19.76
C LYS A 431 11.43 -6.80 -18.67
N PRO A 432 11.54 -6.43 -17.38
CA PRO A 432 11.00 -7.22 -16.29
C PRO A 432 9.47 -7.12 -16.29
N TYR A 433 8.81 -8.26 -16.12
CA TYR A 433 7.38 -8.37 -15.84
C TYR A 433 7.26 -9.05 -14.50
N GLY A 434 6.91 -8.35 -13.45
CA GLY A 434 6.85 -8.98 -12.14
C GLY A 434 6.17 -8.04 -11.18
N GLY A 435 5.24 -8.59 -10.41
CA GLY A 435 4.35 -7.90 -9.48
C GLY A 435 3.63 -6.70 -10.07
N ARG A 436 2.35 -6.84 -10.38
CA ARG A 436 1.47 -5.67 -10.30
C ARG A 436 1.59 -5.16 -8.87
N ILE A 437 2.32 -4.05 -8.69
CA ILE A 437 2.64 -3.54 -7.34
C ILE A 437 1.34 -3.23 -6.61
N GLY A 438 0.36 -2.64 -7.28
CA GLY A 438 -1.00 -2.56 -6.81
C GLY A 438 -1.87 -1.76 -7.77
N PRO A 439 -3.19 -1.74 -7.55
CA PRO A 439 -4.08 -0.82 -8.24
C PRO A 439 -3.69 0.63 -7.87
N ILE A 440 -3.83 1.56 -8.80
CA ILE A 440 -3.65 2.98 -8.53
C ILE A 440 -4.95 3.45 -7.90
N LEU A 441 -5.00 3.63 -6.58
CA LEU A 441 -6.26 4.00 -5.91
C LEU A 441 -6.50 5.50 -5.88
N VAL A 442 -5.52 6.33 -6.18
CA VAL A 442 -5.57 7.81 -6.19
C VAL A 442 -4.67 8.34 -7.29
N LYS A 443 -4.88 9.58 -7.74
CA LYS A 443 -3.98 10.24 -8.68
C LYS A 443 -3.15 11.28 -7.95
N ALA A 444 -1.92 11.48 -8.42
CA ALA A 444 -1.11 12.62 -8.02
C ALA A 444 -1.69 13.91 -8.61
N ASN A 445 -1.55 15.03 -7.89
CA ASN A 445 -2.08 16.35 -8.26
C ASN A 445 -1.48 16.94 -9.56
N SER A 446 -0.40 16.37 -10.07
CA SER A 446 0.16 16.69 -11.38
C SER A 446 0.11 15.44 -12.25
N THR A 447 -0.73 15.43 -13.28
CA THR A 447 -0.92 14.25 -14.17
C THR A 447 0.08 14.20 -15.33
N SER A 448 0.72 15.33 -15.65
CA SER A 448 1.67 15.46 -16.76
C SER A 448 3.13 15.31 -16.35
N ASP A 449 3.49 15.67 -15.12
CA ASP A 449 4.83 15.46 -14.54
C ASP A 449 4.74 15.14 -13.05
N PHE A 450 5.00 13.89 -12.67
CA PHE A 450 4.98 13.49 -11.26
C PHE A 450 6.18 13.98 -10.44
N LYS A 451 7.20 14.59 -11.07
CA LYS A 451 8.41 15.05 -10.34
C LYS A 451 8.10 16.11 -9.28
N THR A 452 7.04 16.88 -9.47
CA THR A 452 6.62 17.96 -8.58
C THR A 452 5.33 17.62 -7.82
N ALA A 453 4.81 16.41 -7.97
CA ALA A 453 3.58 16.00 -7.30
C ALA A 453 3.81 15.92 -5.79
N THR A 454 2.93 16.57 -5.02
CA THR A 454 3.08 16.69 -3.56
C THR A 454 1.90 16.12 -2.79
N PHE A 455 0.74 15.91 -3.42
CA PHE A 455 -0.45 15.35 -2.78
C PHE A 455 -1.27 14.47 -3.73
N ASN A 456 -2.16 13.68 -3.13
CA ASN A 456 -3.07 12.74 -3.76
C ASN A 456 -4.50 13.30 -3.82
N GLU A 457 -5.18 13.03 -4.93
CA GLU A 457 -6.56 13.41 -5.22
C GLU A 457 -7.40 12.16 -5.60
N PRO A 458 -8.73 12.22 -5.43
CA PRO A 458 -9.62 11.16 -5.91
C PRO A 458 -9.57 10.92 -7.42
N ARG A 459 -9.70 9.64 -7.81
CA ARG A 459 -9.96 9.17 -9.16
C ARG A 459 -11.42 8.72 -9.27
N THR A 460 -12.26 9.57 -9.87
CA THR A 460 -13.65 9.23 -10.20
C THR A 460 -13.78 8.85 -11.69
N GLY A 461 -14.93 8.35 -12.13
CA GLY A 461 -15.21 7.72 -13.42
C GLY A 461 -15.02 8.53 -14.72
N GLY A 462 -14.24 9.61 -14.71
CA GLY A 462 -13.48 10.08 -15.88
C GLY A 462 -12.18 9.29 -16.13
N GLY A 463 -11.87 8.31 -15.28
CA GLY A 463 -10.63 7.52 -15.20
C GLY A 463 -10.86 6.00 -15.15
N LYS A 464 -11.73 5.42 -16.00
CA LYS A 464 -12.19 4.02 -15.86
C LYS A 464 -11.02 3.03 -15.75
N PRO A 465 -10.91 2.23 -14.67
CA PRO A 465 -11.86 2.12 -13.56
C PRO A 465 -11.63 3.18 -12.46
N GLY A 466 -12.65 4.01 -12.18
CA GLY A 466 -12.64 5.00 -11.09
C GLY A 466 -12.82 4.33 -9.74
N ARG A 467 -11.70 3.95 -9.08
CA ARG A 467 -11.73 3.10 -7.87
C ARG A 467 -11.73 3.86 -6.56
N THR A 468 -11.21 5.09 -6.50
CA THR A 468 -11.04 5.79 -5.22
C THR A 468 -12.35 5.90 -4.46
N ALA A 469 -13.45 6.08 -5.20
CA ALA A 469 -14.79 6.19 -4.66
C ALA A 469 -15.18 5.05 -3.70
N ASN A 470 -14.69 3.83 -3.87
CA ASN A 470 -15.02 2.74 -2.94
C ASN A 470 -14.07 2.65 -1.75
N TYR A 471 -13.03 3.46 -1.71
CA TYR A 471 -12.03 3.51 -0.64
C TYR A 471 -12.19 4.74 0.27
N LEU A 472 -12.93 5.74 -0.19
CA LEU A 472 -13.23 6.95 0.58
C LEU A 472 -14.73 7.26 0.55
N PHE A 473 -15.21 7.92 1.60
CA PHE A 473 -16.59 8.40 1.69
C PHE A 473 -16.61 9.84 2.18
N SER A 474 -17.42 10.67 1.53
CA SER A 474 -17.75 12.03 1.96
C SER A 474 -18.81 12.02 3.06
N PHE A 475 -18.88 13.10 3.82
CA PHE A 475 -19.94 13.35 4.79
C PHE A 475 -20.51 14.76 4.61
N ASN A 476 -21.84 14.85 4.54
CA ASN A 476 -22.55 16.09 4.30
C ASN A 476 -23.69 16.31 5.32
N THR A 477 -23.58 17.41 6.06
CA THR A 477 -24.54 17.85 7.10
C THR A 477 -25.49 18.95 6.63
N GLY A 478 -25.38 19.42 5.39
CA GLY A 478 -26.00 20.67 4.93
C GLY A 478 -27.53 20.67 4.91
N ALA A 479 -28.14 19.48 4.82
CA ALA A 479 -29.59 19.31 4.86
C ALA A 479 -30.15 19.10 6.29
N ASP A 480 -29.30 19.02 7.32
CA ASP A 480 -29.74 18.86 8.70
C ASP A 480 -30.12 20.21 9.31
N PRO A 481 -31.38 20.41 9.75
CA PRO A 481 -31.81 21.68 10.35
C PRO A 481 -31.02 22.05 11.61
N ARG A 482 -30.44 21.05 12.30
CA ARG A 482 -29.59 21.23 13.49
C ARG A 482 -28.21 21.79 13.15
N ALA A 483 -27.73 21.61 11.93
CA ALA A 483 -26.43 22.12 11.50
C ALA A 483 -26.38 23.67 11.44
N SER A 484 -27.53 24.35 11.49
CA SER A 484 -27.61 25.83 11.58
C SER A 484 -27.02 26.38 12.89
N ALA A 485 -26.49 27.61 12.89
CA ALA A 485 -25.84 28.20 14.06
C ALA A 485 -26.72 28.26 15.33
N THR A 486 -28.04 28.33 15.16
CA THR A 486 -29.03 28.40 16.25
C THR A 486 -29.77 27.08 16.49
N GLY A 487 -29.43 26.01 15.76
CA GLY A 487 -30.08 24.70 15.88
C GLY A 487 -29.60 23.89 17.08
N ASP A 488 -30.46 22.99 17.59
CA ASP A 488 -30.12 22.05 18.66
C ASP A 488 -29.00 21.10 18.20
N LYS A 489 -27.83 21.17 18.84
CA LYS A 489 -26.63 20.41 18.46
C LYS A 489 -26.62 18.98 18.98
N ALA A 490 -27.60 18.60 19.80
CA ALA A 490 -27.65 17.26 20.37
C ALA A 490 -27.69 16.17 19.28
N GLY A 491 -26.74 15.24 19.38
CA GLY A 491 -26.65 14.08 18.50
C GLY A 491 -26.32 14.39 17.04
N LEU A 492 -25.82 15.59 16.73
CA LEU A 492 -25.09 15.87 15.49
C LEU A 492 -23.73 15.17 15.52
N PRO A 493 -23.27 14.58 14.40
CA PRO A 493 -21.91 14.09 14.29
C PRO A 493 -20.88 15.23 14.44
N ILE A 494 -19.74 14.90 15.03
CA ILE A 494 -18.68 15.85 15.39
C ILE A 494 -17.39 15.44 14.66
N PRO A 495 -16.74 16.29 13.85
CA PRO A 495 -17.17 17.62 13.45
C PRO A 495 -18.38 17.61 12.51
N SER A 496 -19.13 18.70 12.52
CA SER A 496 -20.32 18.88 11.67
C SER A 496 -20.05 19.79 10.46
N GLU A 497 -18.89 20.45 10.41
CA GLU A 497 -18.48 21.33 9.35
C GLU A 497 -18.13 20.56 8.07
N GLN A 498 -18.78 20.91 6.96
CA GLN A 498 -18.47 20.29 5.65
C GLN A 498 -17.05 20.55 5.17
N SER A 499 -16.43 21.66 5.61
CA SER A 499 -15.05 21.99 5.24
C SER A 499 -14.04 20.95 5.72
N PHE A 500 -14.36 20.22 6.80
CA PHE A 500 -13.52 19.16 7.33
C PHE A 500 -13.50 17.92 6.42
N TYR A 501 -14.59 17.64 5.71
CA TYR A 501 -14.75 16.41 4.92
C TYR A 501 -14.53 16.65 3.43
N ILE A 502 -14.06 15.63 2.73
CA ILE A 502 -13.97 15.64 1.28
C ILE A 502 -15.35 15.88 0.63
N GLN A 503 -15.43 16.72 -0.39
CA GLN A 503 -16.67 17.06 -1.09
C GLN A 503 -16.59 16.77 -2.60
N ASN A 504 -15.40 16.82 -3.21
CA ASN A 504 -15.21 16.68 -4.65
C ASN A 504 -13.90 15.95 -5.00
N GLU A 505 -13.69 15.72 -6.30
CA GLU A 505 -12.54 14.97 -6.83
C GLU A 505 -11.22 15.76 -6.97
N SER A 506 -11.26 17.07 -6.72
CA SER A 506 -10.07 17.94 -6.68
C SER A 506 -9.59 18.21 -5.25
N ASP A 507 -10.33 17.72 -4.26
CA ASP A 507 -9.98 17.92 -2.87
C ASP A 507 -8.75 17.07 -2.51
N PRO A 508 -7.73 17.67 -1.86
CA PRO A 508 -6.53 16.95 -1.45
C PRO A 508 -6.85 16.02 -0.27
N ILE A 509 -6.57 14.72 -0.45
CA ILE A 509 -6.85 13.70 0.57
C ILE A 509 -5.63 13.45 1.45
N GLY A 510 -4.42 13.58 0.93
CA GLY A 510 -3.19 13.19 1.61
C GLY A 510 -1.95 13.65 0.85
N GLY A 511 -0.82 13.89 1.51
CA GLY A 511 0.37 14.39 0.82
C GLY A 511 1.62 14.48 1.68
N VAL A 512 2.66 15.08 1.10
CA VAL A 512 3.95 15.34 1.73
C VAL A 512 3.91 16.57 2.65
N PRO A 513 4.80 16.65 3.66
CA PRO A 513 4.88 17.74 4.64
C PRO A 513 4.67 19.17 4.11
N THR A 514 5.29 19.52 2.98
CA THR A 514 5.28 20.88 2.44
C THR A 514 3.97 21.26 1.72
N ALA A 515 3.08 20.30 1.45
CA ALA A 515 1.77 20.54 0.86
C ALA A 515 0.63 20.68 1.89
N ILE A 516 0.90 20.41 3.17
CA ILE A 516 -0.11 20.29 4.24
C ILE A 516 -0.59 21.67 4.73
N ALA A 517 -0.23 22.76 4.05
CA ALA A 517 -0.68 24.11 4.39
C ALA A 517 -2.13 24.36 3.91
N SER A 518 -3.08 24.23 4.85
CA SER A 518 -4.43 24.84 4.92
C SER A 518 -5.65 24.25 4.18
N ASN A 519 -5.52 23.27 3.26
CA ASN A 519 -6.69 22.76 2.50
C ASN A 519 -6.97 21.25 2.61
N MET A 520 -6.30 20.52 3.50
CA MET A 520 -6.48 19.07 3.60
C MET A 520 -7.84 18.69 4.18
N ARG A 521 -8.46 17.68 3.58
CA ARG A 521 -9.78 17.17 3.99
C ARG A 521 -9.69 15.72 4.45
N PHE A 522 -10.63 15.33 5.31
CA PHE A 522 -10.75 13.97 5.80
C PHE A 522 -11.84 13.21 5.04
N ALA A 523 -11.63 11.91 4.86
CA ALA A 523 -12.64 11.02 4.31
C ALA A 523 -12.92 9.86 5.27
N ILE A 524 -14.13 9.32 5.22
CA ILE A 524 -14.44 8.10 5.96
C ILE A 524 -13.80 6.94 5.21
N PRO A 525 -13.01 6.08 5.88
CA PRO A 525 -12.39 4.95 5.22
C PRO A 525 -13.45 3.95 4.78
N ASN A 526 -13.28 3.42 3.58
CA ASN A 526 -14.15 2.40 2.99
C ASN A 526 -13.28 1.40 2.20
N MET A 527 -13.87 0.33 1.69
CA MET A 527 -13.15 -0.60 0.82
C MET A 527 -14.08 -1.42 -0.06
N ILE A 528 -13.52 -1.87 -1.18
CA ILE A 528 -13.98 -3.09 -1.87
C ILE A 528 -13.37 -4.27 -1.13
N TYR A 529 -14.15 -5.22 -0.61
CA TYR A 529 -13.60 -6.43 0.01
C TYR A 529 -13.40 -7.56 -1.01
N THR A 530 -14.39 -7.79 -1.86
CA THR A 530 -14.39 -8.81 -2.91
C THR A 530 -15.16 -8.31 -4.14
N TYR A 531 -15.10 -8.98 -5.28
CA TYR A 531 -16.01 -8.64 -6.38
C TYR A 531 -17.42 -9.15 -6.09
N PRO A 532 -18.47 -8.32 -6.27
CA PRO A 532 -19.86 -8.76 -6.17
C PRO A 532 -20.19 -9.84 -7.19
N SER A 533 -21.12 -10.72 -6.82
CA SER A 533 -21.70 -11.74 -7.66
C SER A 533 -22.39 -11.09 -8.87
N GLY A 534 -22.16 -11.67 -10.05
CA GLY A 534 -22.71 -11.16 -11.32
C GLY A 534 -21.88 -10.08 -12.03
N GLY A 535 -20.67 -9.77 -11.54
CA GLY A 535 -19.73 -8.89 -12.27
C GLY A 535 -20.18 -7.43 -12.35
N LYS A 536 -20.80 -6.91 -11.28
CA LYS A 536 -21.22 -5.51 -11.20
C LYS A 536 -20.01 -4.58 -11.32
N ASP A 537 -20.16 -3.53 -12.13
CA ASP A 537 -19.18 -2.46 -12.24
C ASP A 537 -19.02 -1.78 -10.87
N LEU A 538 -17.81 -1.82 -10.32
CA LEU A 538 -17.47 -1.17 -9.05
C LEU A 538 -17.03 0.28 -9.26
N THR A 539 -17.18 0.86 -10.45
CA THR A 539 -16.77 2.24 -10.71
C THR A 539 -17.89 3.24 -10.42
N THR A 540 -17.52 4.41 -9.90
CA THR A 540 -18.47 5.51 -9.72
C THR A 540 -17.90 6.81 -10.31
N ASP A 541 -18.77 7.63 -10.89
CA ASP A 541 -18.42 8.90 -11.53
C ASP A 541 -18.30 10.08 -10.55
N ARG A 542 -18.50 9.82 -9.26
CA ARG A 542 -18.44 10.84 -8.20
C ARG A 542 -17.91 10.26 -6.90
N VAL A 543 -17.37 11.13 -6.06
CA VAL A 543 -17.07 10.82 -4.65
C VAL A 543 -18.39 10.47 -3.95
N PRO A 544 -18.57 9.23 -3.45
CA PRO A 544 -19.77 8.85 -2.75
C PRO A 544 -19.73 9.42 -1.32
N GLY A 545 -20.89 9.63 -0.73
CA GLY A 545 -20.98 10.21 0.60
C GLY A 545 -22.29 9.90 1.29
N THR A 546 -22.31 10.10 2.60
CA THR A 546 -23.52 9.97 3.42
C THR A 546 -24.07 11.34 3.75
N GLN A 547 -25.39 11.41 3.85
CA GLN A 547 -26.16 12.63 3.99
C GLN A 547 -27.18 12.52 5.12
N TYR A 548 -27.81 13.65 5.45
CA TYR A 548 -28.89 13.70 6.42
C TYR A 548 -30.18 13.08 5.85
N TYR A 549 -30.77 12.12 6.58
CA TYR A 549 -32.03 11.46 6.22
C TYR A 549 -33.24 12.05 6.98
N PRO A 550 -34.17 12.78 6.33
CA PRO A 550 -35.24 13.51 7.00
C PRO A 550 -36.33 12.61 7.62
N ALA A 551 -36.43 11.33 7.24
CA ALA A 551 -37.28 10.34 7.91
C ALA A 551 -36.48 9.09 8.34
N LEU A 552 -36.73 8.58 9.55
CA LEU A 552 -35.99 7.43 10.12
C LEU A 552 -36.25 6.12 9.36
N GLY A 553 -37.42 6.01 8.71
CA GLY A 553 -37.79 4.87 7.89
C GLY A 553 -37.28 4.96 6.44
N THR A 554 -36.64 6.07 6.05
CA THR A 554 -36.09 6.20 4.70
C THR A 554 -34.94 5.20 4.53
N LEU A 555 -34.99 4.47 3.43
CA LEU A 555 -33.91 3.60 3.00
C LEU A 555 -32.68 4.44 2.68
N THR A 556 -31.53 3.94 3.08
CA THR A 556 -30.25 4.54 2.76
C THR A 556 -29.95 4.41 1.27
N ASP A 557 -29.24 5.37 0.69
CA ASP A 557 -28.87 5.38 -0.73
C ASP A 557 -27.42 4.94 -0.97
N GLU A 558 -26.63 4.82 0.10
CA GLU A 558 -25.22 4.44 0.02
C GLU A 558 -25.04 3.00 -0.50
N THR A 559 -24.17 2.82 -1.50
CA THR A 559 -23.90 1.51 -2.15
C THR A 559 -22.43 1.27 -2.48
N ALA A 560 -21.53 2.20 -2.15
CA ALA A 560 -20.12 2.05 -2.49
C ALA A 560 -19.38 1.28 -1.38
N GLY A 561 -18.47 0.38 -1.77
CA GLY A 561 -17.66 -0.41 -0.84
C GLY A 561 -18.50 -1.16 0.20
N LEU A 562 -18.17 -1.02 1.49
CA LEU A 562 -18.81 -1.71 2.62
C LEU A 562 -20.24 -1.23 2.95
N TYR A 563 -20.77 -0.23 2.23
CA TYR A 563 -22.20 0.10 2.28
C TYR A 563 -23.04 -0.82 1.39
N ASP A 564 -22.41 -1.45 0.40
CA ASP A 564 -23.02 -2.56 -0.36
C ASP A 564 -23.16 -3.79 0.55
N MET A 565 -24.35 -4.39 0.52
CA MET A 565 -24.66 -5.52 1.39
C MET A 565 -23.76 -6.73 1.13
N GLU A 566 -23.47 -7.03 -0.14
CA GLU A 566 -22.68 -8.22 -0.49
C GLU A 566 -21.23 -8.06 -0.01
N GLN A 567 -20.65 -6.87 -0.17
CA GLN A 567 -19.32 -6.54 0.36
C GLN A 567 -19.25 -6.70 1.87
N TYR A 568 -20.24 -6.16 2.58
CA TYR A 568 -20.29 -6.23 4.03
C TYR A 568 -20.51 -7.65 4.55
N GLN A 569 -21.42 -8.41 3.93
CA GLN A 569 -21.65 -9.81 4.28
C GLN A 569 -20.40 -10.66 4.08
N ALA A 570 -19.70 -10.47 2.97
CA ALA A 570 -18.46 -11.17 2.70
C ALA A 570 -17.39 -10.84 3.76
N LEU A 571 -17.29 -9.59 4.20
CA LEU A 571 -16.37 -9.19 5.26
C LEU A 571 -16.80 -9.74 6.64
N ARG A 572 -18.10 -9.67 6.97
CA ARG A 572 -18.68 -10.16 8.23
C ARG A 572 -18.60 -11.67 8.37
N ALA A 573 -18.67 -12.42 7.26
CA ALA A 573 -18.60 -13.89 7.25
C ALA A 573 -17.29 -14.47 7.80
N ASN A 574 -16.28 -13.62 8.05
CA ASN A 574 -15.04 -14.01 8.72
C ASN A 574 -15.18 -14.16 10.25
N LEU A 575 -16.31 -13.77 10.84
CA LEU A 575 -16.60 -14.04 12.24
C LEU A 575 -16.95 -15.53 12.46
N PRO A 576 -16.76 -16.09 13.68
CA PRO A 576 -17.10 -17.47 13.96
C PRO A 576 -18.61 -17.71 13.86
N PRO A 577 -19.06 -18.89 13.41
CA PRO A 577 -20.48 -19.22 13.36
C PRO A 577 -21.17 -19.03 14.72
N GLY A 578 -22.30 -18.33 14.75
CA GLY A 578 -23.07 -18.08 15.98
C GLY A 578 -22.65 -16.85 16.78
N SER A 579 -21.60 -16.11 16.36
CA SER A 579 -21.21 -14.83 16.96
C SER A 579 -22.28 -13.74 16.87
N GLU A 580 -23.29 -13.94 16.01
CA GLU A 580 -24.41 -13.03 15.79
C GLU A 580 -25.40 -12.99 16.98
N SER A 581 -25.33 -14.02 17.84
CA SER A 581 -26.22 -14.18 19.01
C SER A 581 -25.50 -13.93 20.34
N ASN A 582 -24.15 -13.93 20.33
CA ASN A 582 -23.30 -13.85 21.51
C ASN A 582 -22.50 -12.54 21.51
N ALA A 583 -22.72 -11.69 22.50
CA ALA A 583 -22.02 -10.40 22.66
C ALA A 583 -20.54 -10.54 23.10
N THR A 584 -20.01 -11.76 23.20
CA THR A 584 -18.67 -12.05 23.73
C THR A 584 -17.93 -13.03 22.82
N LEU A 585 -16.78 -12.59 22.29
CA LEU A 585 -15.82 -13.42 21.56
C LEU A 585 -14.57 -13.64 22.41
N THR A 586 -13.99 -14.83 22.33
CA THR A 586 -12.70 -15.14 22.94
C THR A 586 -11.53 -14.52 22.14
N GLN A 587 -10.35 -14.40 22.77
CA GLN A 587 -9.16 -13.87 22.10
C GLN A 587 -8.74 -14.72 20.89
N GLU A 588 -8.87 -16.05 20.98
CA GLU A 588 -8.55 -16.96 19.89
C GLU A 588 -9.50 -16.77 18.69
N GLU A 589 -10.81 -16.67 18.96
CA GLU A 589 -11.82 -16.40 17.93
C GLU A 589 -11.59 -15.06 17.23
N ILE A 590 -11.24 -14.01 17.98
CA ILE A 590 -10.90 -12.69 17.44
C ILE A 590 -9.72 -12.81 16.47
N GLU A 591 -8.66 -13.50 16.88
CA GLU A 591 -7.46 -13.65 16.06
C GLU A 591 -7.70 -14.51 14.81
N GLN A 592 -8.42 -15.62 14.92
CA GLN A 592 -8.81 -16.44 13.77
C GLN A 592 -9.69 -15.65 12.79
N SER A 593 -10.61 -14.82 13.30
CA SER A 593 -11.47 -13.97 12.47
C SER A 593 -10.66 -12.92 11.71
N ILE A 594 -9.67 -12.31 12.36
CA ILE A 594 -8.75 -11.37 11.74
C ILE A 594 -7.90 -12.06 10.67
N GLN A 595 -7.36 -13.24 10.95
CA GLN A 595 -6.61 -14.03 9.97
C GLN A 595 -7.46 -14.39 8.75
N SER A 596 -8.75 -14.70 8.96
CA SER A 596 -9.73 -14.96 7.90
C SER A 596 -10.05 -13.71 7.09
N ALA A 597 -10.29 -12.57 7.74
CA ALA A 597 -10.51 -11.30 7.05
C ALA A 597 -9.32 -10.85 6.19
N ARG A 598 -8.08 -11.23 6.58
CA ARG A 598 -6.85 -10.98 5.83
C ARG A 598 -6.63 -11.94 4.66
N ALA A 599 -7.39 -13.04 4.55
CA ALA A 599 -7.22 -14.02 3.48
C ALA A 599 -7.37 -13.40 2.07
N PRO A 600 -6.73 -13.97 1.04
CA PRO A 600 -6.89 -13.51 -0.33
C PRO A 600 -8.34 -13.59 -0.82
N THR A 601 -8.85 -12.50 -1.39
CA THR A 601 -10.18 -12.44 -2.03
C THR A 601 -10.07 -12.46 -3.55
N ASN A 602 -11.20 -12.62 -4.26
CA ASN A 602 -11.22 -12.50 -5.73
C ASN A 602 -10.75 -11.11 -6.20
N TYR A 603 -11.02 -10.07 -5.41
CA TYR A 603 -10.52 -8.73 -5.72
C TYR A 603 -9.00 -8.65 -5.63
N ASP A 604 -8.43 -9.25 -4.58
CA ASP A 604 -6.99 -9.29 -4.38
C ASP A 604 -6.30 -10.12 -5.48
N ALA A 605 -6.83 -11.30 -5.80
CA ALA A 605 -6.30 -12.20 -6.84
C ALA A 605 -6.21 -11.57 -8.24
N LEU A 606 -7.03 -10.54 -8.48
CA LEU A 606 -7.16 -9.85 -9.75
C LEU A 606 -6.38 -8.53 -9.81
N ASN A 607 -6.19 -7.83 -8.67
CA ASN A 607 -5.56 -6.50 -8.62
C ASN A 607 -4.22 -6.43 -7.87
N TYR A 608 -3.92 -7.38 -6.98
CA TYR A 608 -2.70 -7.42 -6.17
C TYR A 608 -1.90 -8.69 -6.41
N LEU A 609 -0.58 -8.60 -6.38
CA LEU A 609 0.25 -9.79 -6.43
C LEU A 609 0.14 -10.56 -5.11
N VAL A 610 -0.65 -11.64 -5.09
CA VAL A 610 -0.82 -12.52 -3.93
C VAL A 610 0.26 -13.60 -3.94
N PRO A 611 1.01 -13.80 -2.85
CA PRO A 611 2.03 -14.85 -2.79
C PRO A 611 1.43 -16.25 -2.80
N THR A 612 2.14 -17.18 -3.43
CA THR A 612 1.84 -18.62 -3.37
C THR A 612 2.68 -19.31 -2.29
N VAL A 613 2.05 -20.15 -1.48
CA VAL A 613 2.65 -20.81 -0.32
C VAL A 613 2.41 -22.32 -0.36
N LYS A 614 3.28 -23.08 0.32
CA LYS A 614 3.31 -24.55 0.32
C LYS A 614 1.97 -25.18 0.69
N GLY A 615 1.57 -26.23 -0.03
CA GLY A 615 0.36 -27.00 0.27
C GLY A 615 -0.97 -26.37 -0.18
N LYS A 616 -0.96 -25.17 -0.77
CA LYS A 616 -2.17 -24.49 -1.26
C LYS A 616 -2.47 -24.82 -2.73
N GLY A 617 -3.20 -25.92 -2.95
CA GLY A 617 -4.01 -26.21 -4.14
C GLY A 617 -3.27 -26.58 -5.43
N ASP A 618 -3.66 -27.70 -6.04
CA ASP A 618 -3.08 -28.28 -7.28
C ASP A 618 -3.36 -27.47 -8.58
N GLY A 619 -3.60 -26.16 -8.50
CA GLY A 619 -4.18 -25.36 -9.60
C GLY A 619 -3.46 -24.07 -10.00
N ILE A 620 -2.37 -23.70 -9.34
CA ILE A 620 -1.51 -22.57 -9.77
C ILE A 620 -0.17 -23.11 -10.22
N GLU A 621 0.23 -22.81 -11.47
CA GLU A 621 1.58 -23.06 -11.96
C GLU A 621 2.55 -22.02 -11.37
N SER A 622 2.84 -22.13 -10.09
CA SER A 622 3.85 -21.31 -9.42
C SER A 622 4.61 -22.15 -8.40
N SER A 623 5.94 -22.05 -8.41
CA SER A 623 6.75 -22.50 -7.27
C SER A 623 6.35 -21.71 -6.03
N GLU A 624 6.51 -22.30 -4.85
CA GLU A 624 6.38 -21.61 -3.56
C GLU A 624 7.20 -20.31 -3.57
N THR A 625 6.55 -19.18 -3.33
CA THR A 625 7.16 -17.85 -3.41
C THR A 625 7.57 -17.32 -2.04
N LEU A 626 6.95 -17.78 -0.96
CA LEU A 626 7.31 -17.43 0.41
C LEU A 626 7.90 -18.61 1.16
N ARG A 627 8.84 -18.29 2.05
CA ARG A 627 9.41 -19.24 2.99
C ARG A 627 8.54 -19.31 4.24
N THR A 628 8.09 -20.51 4.59
CA THR A 628 7.50 -20.80 5.91
C THR A 628 8.59 -20.75 6.98
N LEU A 629 8.35 -20.09 8.10
CA LEU A 629 9.34 -19.99 9.19
C LEU A 629 9.42 -21.27 10.05
N GLY A 630 8.50 -22.21 9.88
CA GLY A 630 8.37 -23.37 10.77
C GLY A 630 7.93 -23.01 12.20
N GLN A 631 7.58 -21.74 12.42
CA GLN A 631 7.00 -21.21 13.64
C GLN A 631 5.50 -21.01 13.45
N GLN A 632 4.73 -21.24 14.51
CA GLN A 632 3.28 -21.08 14.53
C GLN A 632 2.86 -19.83 15.29
N HIS A 633 1.74 -19.24 14.89
CA HIS A 633 1.13 -18.12 15.58
C HIS A 633 0.78 -18.52 17.02
N PRO A 634 1.20 -17.75 18.04
CA PRO A 634 1.14 -18.18 19.44
C PRO A 634 -0.28 -18.41 19.97
N VAL A 635 -1.28 -17.80 19.35
CA VAL A 635 -2.69 -17.90 19.76
C VAL A 635 -3.47 -18.91 18.91
N THR A 636 -3.21 -18.99 17.61
CA THR A 636 -4.07 -19.75 16.67
C THR A 636 -3.40 -20.99 16.10
N GLY A 637 -2.10 -21.18 16.32
CA GLY A 637 -1.34 -22.29 15.73
C GLY A 637 -1.10 -22.16 14.21
N ALA A 638 -1.54 -21.07 13.57
CA ALA A 638 -1.41 -20.87 12.13
C ALA A 638 0.06 -20.73 11.69
N GLU A 639 0.40 -21.18 10.49
CA GLU A 639 1.76 -21.02 9.97
C GLU A 639 2.12 -19.53 9.76
N MET A 640 3.37 -19.19 10.08
CA MET A 640 3.93 -17.86 9.86
C MET A 640 4.84 -17.82 8.63
N TYR A 641 4.70 -16.75 7.86
CA TYR A 641 5.42 -16.49 6.61
C TYR A 641 6.32 -15.27 6.75
N ALA A 642 7.43 -15.27 6.02
CA ALA A 642 8.40 -14.18 6.00
C ALA A 642 8.56 -13.60 4.59
N TYR A 643 8.39 -12.28 4.47
CA TYR A 643 8.73 -11.51 3.27
C TYR A 643 10.11 -10.88 3.44
N PHE A 644 10.98 -10.99 2.44
CA PHE A 644 12.22 -10.22 2.45
C PHE A 644 11.91 -8.74 2.30
N ALA A 645 12.12 -7.96 3.36
CA ALA A 645 11.74 -6.55 3.46
C ALA A 645 12.47 -5.91 4.65
N PRO A 646 13.76 -5.56 4.52
CA PRO A 646 14.54 -5.04 5.64
C PRO A 646 13.97 -3.72 6.16
N LEU A 647 13.90 -3.56 7.48
CA LEU A 647 13.37 -2.35 8.12
C LEU A 647 14.43 -1.26 8.26
N TYR A 648 15.52 -1.57 8.95
CA TYR A 648 16.66 -0.68 9.11
C TYR A 648 17.94 -1.47 9.35
N GLY A 649 19.08 -0.83 9.19
CA GLY A 649 20.39 -1.45 9.34
C GLY A 649 21.46 -0.60 8.69
N GLY A 650 22.72 -0.80 9.08
CA GLY A 650 23.84 0.11 8.77
C GLY A 650 24.06 0.45 7.30
N ARG A 651 23.45 -0.31 6.37
CA ARG A 651 23.52 -0.08 4.91
C ARG A 651 22.16 -0.12 4.19
N THR A 652 21.07 0.07 4.92
CA THR A 652 19.75 0.37 4.36
C THR A 652 19.56 1.88 4.23
N LEU A 653 18.41 2.37 3.71
CA LEU A 653 18.10 3.81 3.74
C LEU A 653 18.12 4.36 5.17
N TYR A 654 17.62 3.56 6.12
CA TYR A 654 17.52 3.92 7.51
C TYR A 654 18.65 3.25 8.28
N ARG A 655 19.76 3.97 8.45
CA ARG A 655 20.99 3.37 9.00
C ARG A 655 20.88 3.06 10.48
N THR A 656 20.19 3.91 11.21
CA THR A 656 19.96 3.85 12.65
C THR A 656 18.49 4.10 12.96
N ASP A 657 18.08 3.73 14.16
CA ASP A 657 16.81 4.13 14.74
C ASP A 657 16.63 5.66 14.76
N SER A 658 17.72 6.41 15.01
CA SER A 658 17.70 7.88 14.96
C SER A 658 17.29 8.45 13.60
N THR A 659 17.75 7.86 12.49
CA THR A 659 17.34 8.30 11.13
C THR A 659 15.84 8.07 10.90
N ILE A 660 15.30 6.96 11.42
CA ILE A 660 13.85 6.67 11.33
C ILE A 660 13.06 7.72 12.11
N ILE A 661 13.51 8.06 13.32
CA ILE A 661 12.86 9.04 14.18
C ILE A 661 12.90 10.44 13.56
N GLU A 662 13.98 10.80 12.86
CA GLU A 662 14.09 12.07 12.14
C GLU A 662 13.08 12.11 10.97
N VAL A 663 13.11 11.12 10.07
CA VAL A 663 12.21 11.07 8.91
C VAL A 663 10.74 11.01 9.31
N LEU A 664 10.39 10.17 10.29
CA LEU A 664 9.02 10.06 10.77
C LEU A 664 8.64 11.23 11.67
N GLY A 665 9.57 11.77 12.45
CA GLY A 665 9.36 12.94 13.29
C GLY A 665 8.99 14.15 12.46
N ASP A 666 9.76 14.46 11.42
CA ASP A 666 9.47 15.53 10.47
C ASP A 666 8.09 15.34 9.83
N TYR A 667 7.75 14.10 9.48
CA TYR A 667 6.44 13.79 8.93
C TYR A 667 5.32 14.01 9.96
N ILE A 668 5.43 13.47 11.17
CA ILE A 668 4.42 13.64 12.23
C ILE A 668 4.25 15.12 12.57
N SER A 669 5.34 15.88 12.72
CA SER A 669 5.31 17.32 12.96
C SER A 669 4.60 18.07 11.81
N SER A 670 4.73 17.59 10.57
CA SER A 670 4.00 18.17 9.43
C SER A 670 2.50 17.90 9.44
N LEU A 671 2.04 16.87 10.15
CA LEU A 671 0.60 16.60 10.33
C LEU A 671 -0.08 17.59 11.29
N SER A 672 0.69 18.50 11.93
CA SER A 672 0.19 19.49 12.89
C SER A 672 -0.95 20.34 12.34
N SER A 673 -0.94 20.76 11.07
CA SER A 673 -2.06 21.53 10.50
C SER A 673 -3.35 20.71 10.35
N SER A 674 -3.23 19.40 10.07
CA SER A 674 -4.39 18.49 10.04
C SER A 674 -4.96 18.28 11.45
N VAL A 675 -4.08 18.22 12.46
CA VAL A 675 -4.47 18.14 13.88
C VAL A 675 -5.09 19.44 14.36
N GLN A 676 -4.56 20.60 13.97
CA GLN A 676 -5.12 21.92 14.25
C GLN A 676 -6.51 22.08 13.64
N ALA A 677 -6.70 21.71 12.37
CA ALA A 677 -8.00 21.77 11.71
C ALA A 677 -9.07 20.94 12.47
N TYR A 678 -8.69 19.78 13.01
CA TYR A 678 -9.57 18.98 13.86
C TYR A 678 -9.87 19.67 15.20
N ASN A 679 -8.86 20.19 15.89
CA ASN A 679 -9.05 20.91 17.16
C ASN A 679 -9.93 22.16 16.99
N GLU A 680 -9.75 22.91 15.90
CA GLU A 680 -10.61 24.05 15.56
C GLU A 680 -12.05 23.62 15.32
N ALA A 681 -12.28 22.51 14.63
CA ALA A 681 -13.61 21.98 14.40
C ALA A 681 -14.27 21.52 15.72
N LEU A 682 -13.51 20.90 16.64
CA LEU A 682 -13.99 20.58 17.99
C LEU A 682 -14.29 21.83 18.82
N LYS A 683 -13.45 22.86 18.73
CA LYS A 683 -13.67 24.16 19.40
C LYS A 683 -14.96 24.81 18.90
N ASN A 684 -15.13 24.91 17.59
CA ASN A 684 -16.33 25.50 16.98
C ASN A 684 -17.60 24.77 17.44
N PHE A 685 -17.55 23.44 17.51
CA PHE A 685 -18.65 22.65 18.04
C PHE A 685 -18.91 22.92 19.53
N ALA A 686 -17.87 22.94 20.36
CA ALA A 686 -18.00 23.22 21.80
C ALA A 686 -18.52 24.65 22.08
N ASP A 687 -18.07 25.65 21.32
CA ASP A 687 -18.57 27.02 21.41
C ASP A 687 -20.04 27.11 20.98
N GLN A 688 -20.42 26.41 19.92
CA GLN A 688 -21.83 26.32 19.52
C GLN A 688 -22.68 25.69 20.62
N MET A 689 -22.19 24.63 21.30
CA MET A 689 -22.89 24.01 22.42
C MET A 689 -23.07 24.95 23.62
N ARG A 690 -22.05 25.75 23.97
CA ARG A 690 -22.16 26.75 25.06
C ARG A 690 -23.20 27.82 24.78
N ASN A 691 -23.37 28.18 23.51
CA ASN A 691 -24.28 29.23 23.09
C ASN A 691 -25.72 28.74 22.84
N VAL A 692 -26.02 27.45 23.06
CA VAL A 692 -27.39 26.94 22.97
C VAL A 692 -28.23 27.48 24.14
N PRO A 693 -29.41 28.09 23.90
CA PRO A 693 -30.29 28.54 24.97
C PRO A 693 -30.73 27.39 25.88
N ALA A 694 -30.49 27.53 27.19
CA ALA A 694 -30.88 26.55 28.22
C ALA A 694 -31.54 27.25 29.42
N SER A 695 -32.37 26.52 30.15
CA SER A 695 -33.01 26.99 31.40
C SER A 695 -31.98 27.29 32.52
N ASP A 696 -30.83 26.63 32.47
CA ASP A 696 -29.64 26.93 33.25
C ASP A 696 -28.48 27.22 32.28
N ALA A 697 -27.89 28.42 32.39
CA ALA A 697 -26.80 28.88 31.53
C ALA A 697 -25.53 27.99 31.64
N ALA A 698 -25.40 27.19 32.71
CA ALA A 698 -24.28 26.27 32.90
C ALA A 698 -24.57 24.82 32.45
N ALA A 699 -25.79 24.51 32.01
CA ALA A 699 -26.23 23.12 31.76
C ALA A 699 -25.37 22.36 30.74
N TYR A 700 -24.85 23.05 29.73
CA TYR A 700 -24.02 22.44 28.67
C TYR A 700 -22.51 22.65 28.88
N THR A 701 -22.10 23.41 29.90
CA THR A 701 -20.70 23.80 30.10
C THR A 701 -19.80 22.61 30.42
N SER A 702 -20.27 21.68 31.26
CA SER A 702 -19.49 20.47 31.61
C SER A 702 -19.29 19.56 30.40
N ALA A 703 -20.34 19.32 29.60
CA ALA A 703 -20.25 18.53 28.37
C ALA A 703 -19.39 19.21 27.29
N ALA A 704 -19.52 20.53 27.11
CA ALA A 704 -18.69 21.29 26.20
C ALA A 704 -17.21 21.26 26.60
N ASN A 705 -16.91 21.37 27.90
CA ASN A 705 -15.54 21.28 28.43
C ASN A 705 -14.93 19.87 28.26
N GLY A 706 -15.75 18.82 28.27
CA GLY A 706 -15.29 17.46 27.92
C GLY A 706 -14.85 17.31 26.46
N ILE A 707 -15.40 18.13 25.54
CA ILE A 707 -15.03 18.13 24.11
C ILE A 707 -13.83 19.06 23.87
N HIS A 708 -13.96 20.33 24.27
CA HIS A 708 -12.90 21.34 24.19
C HIS A 708 -13.17 22.44 25.24
N GLU A 709 -12.21 22.79 26.09
CA GLU A 709 -12.41 23.83 27.13
C GLU A 709 -12.64 25.25 26.57
N ASP A 710 -13.29 26.12 27.35
CA ASP A 710 -13.55 27.52 26.99
C ASP A 710 -12.29 28.38 27.19
N ARG A 711 -11.43 28.44 26.16
CA ARG A 711 -10.22 29.26 26.18
C ARG A 711 -10.02 29.95 24.82
N ALA A 712 -9.40 31.13 24.86
CA ALA A 712 -9.19 32.00 23.70
C ALA A 712 -8.26 31.41 22.61
N THR A 713 -7.50 30.36 22.93
CA THR A 713 -6.56 29.70 22.00
C THR A 713 -6.81 28.19 21.96
N PRO A 714 -6.69 27.53 20.79
CA PRO A 714 -6.56 26.07 20.72
C PRO A 714 -5.48 25.62 21.71
N PHE A 715 -5.71 24.53 22.45
CA PHE A 715 -4.84 24.11 23.54
C PHE A 715 -3.41 23.81 23.04
N THR A 716 -2.50 24.79 23.04
CA THR A 716 -1.06 24.64 22.77
C THR A 716 -0.24 24.67 24.06
N ALA A 717 -0.84 24.42 25.22
CA ALA A 717 -0.09 24.43 26.47
C ALA A 717 0.67 23.10 26.64
N PRO A 718 1.99 23.12 26.88
CA PRO A 718 2.66 21.97 27.47
C PRO A 718 1.99 21.61 28.79
N PHE A 719 1.97 20.33 29.14
CA PHE A 719 1.46 19.80 30.39
C PHE A 719 2.37 20.31 31.52
N THR A 720 2.14 21.52 32.02
CA THR A 720 2.93 22.11 33.12
C THR A 720 2.06 22.25 34.37
N GLY A 721 2.32 21.44 35.39
CA GLY A 721 1.65 21.44 36.69
C GLY A 721 1.03 20.09 37.06
N VAL A 722 0.43 19.99 38.26
CA VAL A 722 -0.39 18.82 38.65
C VAL A 722 -1.66 18.84 37.80
N ILE A 723 -1.76 17.91 36.85
CA ILE A 723 -2.86 17.86 35.89
C ILE A 723 -3.89 16.83 36.35
N ASP A 724 -5.16 17.28 36.40
CA ASP A 724 -6.30 16.42 36.67
C ASP A 724 -6.70 15.70 35.37
N CYS A 725 -6.14 14.51 35.18
CA CYS A 725 -6.28 13.70 33.97
C CYS A 725 -7.72 13.30 33.64
N ASP A 726 -8.58 13.27 34.65
CA ASP A 726 -10.01 12.97 34.52
C ASP A 726 -10.80 14.13 33.94
N LYS A 727 -10.28 15.37 34.02
CA LYS A 727 -10.93 16.59 33.51
C LYS A 727 -10.43 17.03 32.14
N LEU A 728 -9.42 16.35 31.58
CA LEU A 728 -8.89 16.70 30.27
C LEU A 728 -9.91 16.44 29.16
N SER A 729 -10.14 17.47 28.33
CA SER A 729 -10.98 17.37 27.13
C SER A 729 -10.41 16.39 26.10
N ILE A 730 -11.29 15.83 25.26
CA ILE A 730 -10.90 14.95 24.14
C ILE A 730 -9.93 15.70 23.19
N ALA A 731 -10.20 16.97 22.90
CA ALA A 731 -9.32 17.81 22.09
C ALA A 731 -7.91 17.93 22.70
N ALA A 732 -7.81 18.16 24.02
CA ALA A 732 -6.52 18.27 24.70
C ALA A 732 -5.72 16.96 24.69
N LYS A 733 -6.38 15.81 24.94
CA LYS A 733 -5.75 14.48 24.89
C LYS A 733 -5.26 14.17 23.47
N PHE A 734 -6.10 14.41 22.47
CA PHE A 734 -5.75 14.19 21.07
C PHE A 734 -4.61 15.10 20.62
N ASN A 735 -4.67 16.40 20.93
CA ASN A 735 -3.61 17.34 20.57
C ASN A 735 -2.28 16.94 21.20
N HIS A 736 -2.27 16.59 22.49
CA HIS A 736 -1.05 16.12 23.16
C HIS A 736 -0.46 14.89 22.48
N PHE A 737 -1.29 13.91 22.15
CA PHE A 737 -0.84 12.69 21.49
C PHE A 737 -0.11 12.98 20.16
N PHE A 738 -0.56 13.96 19.36
CA PHE A 738 0.06 14.26 18.08
C PHE A 738 1.16 15.31 18.11
N THR A 739 1.05 16.32 18.97
CA THR A 739 1.95 17.50 18.93
C THR A 739 3.00 17.50 20.03
N SER A 740 2.90 16.61 21.03
CA SER A 740 3.90 16.57 22.09
C SER A 740 5.23 16.01 21.59
N GLU A 741 6.31 16.65 22.05
CA GLU A 741 7.69 16.19 21.86
C GLU A 741 8.16 15.29 23.03
N ASP A 742 7.32 15.08 24.04
CA ASP A 742 7.65 14.23 25.19
C ASP A 742 7.88 12.78 24.74
N LEU A 743 8.97 12.17 25.22
CA LEU A 743 9.35 10.81 24.83
C LEU A 743 8.93 9.72 25.84
N VAL A 744 8.21 10.09 26.90
CA VAL A 744 7.88 9.18 28.02
C VAL A 744 6.46 9.45 28.50
N ALA A 745 5.70 8.40 28.78
CA ALA A 745 4.44 8.47 29.50
C ALA A 745 4.71 8.57 31.02
N ASN A 746 4.09 9.52 31.70
CA ASN A 746 4.23 9.74 33.13
C ASN A 746 2.96 10.35 33.74
N ASN A 747 2.90 10.39 35.08
CA ASN A 747 1.76 10.97 35.80
C ASN A 747 1.53 12.45 35.45
N ASP A 748 2.57 13.19 35.04
CA ASP A 748 2.46 14.60 34.67
C ASP A 748 1.83 14.80 33.28
N ASN A 749 1.82 13.78 32.41
CA ASN A 749 1.17 13.79 31.10
C ASN A 749 -0.01 12.80 30.98
N CYS A 750 -0.56 12.38 32.12
CA CYS A 750 -1.71 11.49 32.19
C CYS A 750 -1.47 10.13 31.52
N ASP A 751 -0.23 9.66 31.57
CA ASP A 751 0.23 8.41 30.97
C ASP A 751 -0.06 8.31 29.46
N ILE A 752 -0.23 9.44 28.78
CA ILE A 752 -0.43 9.49 27.33
C ILE A 752 0.95 9.44 26.66
N LEU A 753 1.26 8.33 25.99
CA LEU A 753 2.47 8.22 25.17
C LEU A 753 2.27 8.94 23.83
N PRO A 754 3.02 10.02 23.51
CA PRO A 754 2.86 10.73 22.24
C PRO A 754 3.19 9.86 21.02
N LEU A 755 2.58 10.15 19.88
CA LEU A 755 2.69 9.37 18.64
C LEU A 755 4.14 9.18 18.20
N LYS A 756 4.96 10.24 18.30
CA LYS A 756 6.40 10.21 17.97
C LYS A 756 7.17 9.23 18.86
N ALA A 757 6.82 9.16 20.14
CA ALA A 757 7.41 8.22 21.09
C ALA A 757 6.87 6.79 20.87
N ALA A 758 5.58 6.65 20.63
CA ALA A 758 4.90 5.38 20.39
C ALA A 758 5.43 4.67 19.13
N ILE A 759 5.59 5.39 18.01
CA ILE A 759 6.15 4.79 16.79
C ILE A 759 7.62 4.41 16.98
N LYS A 760 8.39 5.20 17.72
CA LYS A 760 9.77 4.88 18.07
C LYS A 760 9.84 3.57 18.86
N GLU A 761 9.04 3.45 19.91
CA GLU A 761 9.00 2.24 20.73
C GLU A 761 8.61 1.03 19.90
N TYR A 762 7.59 1.17 19.04
CA TYR A 762 7.13 0.11 18.14
C TYR A 762 8.23 -0.36 17.19
N ILE A 763 8.90 0.56 16.49
CA ILE A 763 9.94 0.22 15.50
C ILE A 763 11.15 -0.44 16.18
N VAL A 764 11.57 0.06 17.34
CA VAL A 764 12.68 -0.54 18.11
C VAL A 764 12.32 -1.93 18.60
N ASP A 765 11.11 -2.13 19.10
CA ASP A 765 10.62 -3.45 19.53
C ASP A 765 10.58 -4.45 18.37
N VAL A 766 9.98 -4.07 17.23
CA VAL A 766 9.92 -4.92 16.03
C VAL A 766 11.33 -5.30 15.56
N ALA A 767 12.26 -4.35 15.47
CA ALA A 767 13.61 -4.64 15.00
C ALA A 767 14.47 -5.42 15.98
N SER A 768 14.15 -5.41 17.28
CA SER A 768 14.82 -6.25 18.27
C SER A 768 14.52 -7.74 18.10
N ARG A 769 13.44 -8.09 17.38
CA ARG A 769 12.98 -9.47 17.20
C ARG A 769 13.61 -10.07 15.94
N THR A 770 14.51 -11.03 16.07
CA THR A 770 15.02 -11.78 14.90
C THR A 770 13.98 -12.79 14.41
N PRO A 771 13.67 -12.91 13.10
CA PRO A 771 14.30 -12.26 11.94
C PRO A 771 13.52 -11.03 11.39
N GLN A 772 12.75 -10.33 12.22
CA GLN A 772 11.88 -9.21 11.82
C GLN A 772 12.63 -7.94 11.40
N ASP A 773 13.92 -7.85 11.74
CA ASP A 773 14.85 -6.84 11.25
C ASP A 773 15.03 -6.88 9.73
N MET A 774 15.22 -8.09 9.19
CA MET A 774 15.47 -8.34 7.76
C MET A 774 14.22 -8.77 6.98
N TYR A 775 13.24 -9.34 7.67
CA TYR A 775 12.02 -9.87 7.06
C TYR A 775 10.78 -9.27 7.70
N TYR A 776 9.71 -9.06 6.94
CA TYR A 776 8.40 -8.82 7.52
C TYR A 776 7.72 -10.16 7.79
N VAL A 777 7.28 -10.39 9.02
CA VAL A 777 6.70 -11.68 9.46
C VAL A 777 5.22 -11.49 9.74
N THR A 778 4.39 -12.37 9.19
CA THR A 778 2.94 -12.30 9.35
C THR A 778 2.27 -13.65 9.10
N THR A 779 0.96 -13.69 9.31
CA THR A 779 0.08 -14.82 9.07
C THR A 779 -1.27 -14.35 8.54
N TYR A 780 -1.92 -15.21 7.73
CA TYR A 780 -3.25 -15.02 7.17
C TYR A 780 -3.86 -16.39 6.89
N ALA A 781 -5.19 -16.48 6.95
CA ALA A 781 -5.89 -17.74 6.68
C ALA A 781 -5.88 -18.08 5.19
N ASP A 782 -6.24 -19.31 4.89
CA ASP A 782 -6.39 -19.78 3.52
C ASP A 782 -7.58 -19.10 2.85
N SER A 783 -7.48 -18.86 1.54
CA SER A 783 -8.63 -18.35 0.80
C SER A 783 -9.75 -19.40 0.85
N PRO A 784 -11.02 -19.00 1.12
CA PRO A 784 -12.15 -19.93 1.12
C PRO A 784 -12.37 -20.62 -0.24
N ARG A 785 -11.77 -20.10 -1.32
CA ARG A 785 -11.75 -20.69 -2.66
C ARG A 785 -10.31 -20.99 -3.04
N ALA A 786 -10.07 -22.18 -3.60
CA ALA A 786 -8.78 -22.49 -4.19
C ALA A 786 -8.48 -21.49 -5.31
N MET A 787 -7.43 -20.68 -5.14
CA MET A 787 -6.94 -19.82 -6.22
C MET A 787 -6.37 -20.72 -7.32
N THR A 788 -6.75 -20.47 -8.57
CA THR A 788 -6.28 -21.20 -9.76
C THR A 788 -5.68 -20.22 -10.78
N ASN A 789 -4.90 -20.73 -11.74
CA ASN A 789 -4.37 -19.92 -12.85
C ASN A 789 -5.47 -19.15 -13.61
N GLU A 790 -6.70 -19.65 -13.66
CA GLU A 790 -7.84 -18.98 -14.34
C GLU A 790 -8.40 -17.79 -13.54
N THR A 791 -8.15 -17.76 -12.23
CA THR A 791 -8.68 -16.72 -11.33
C THR A 791 -7.70 -15.59 -11.04
N VAL A 792 -6.41 -15.74 -11.42
CA VAL A 792 -5.34 -14.77 -11.14
C VAL A 792 -4.95 -13.97 -12.37
N THR A 793 -4.74 -12.65 -12.20
CA THR A 793 -4.31 -11.74 -13.30
C THR A 793 -3.15 -10.81 -12.91
N THR A 794 -2.41 -11.15 -11.85
CA THR A 794 -1.64 -10.16 -11.08
C THR A 794 -0.13 -10.15 -11.30
N ALA A 795 0.43 -11.13 -12.05
CA ALA A 795 1.86 -11.12 -12.40
C ALA A 795 2.11 -11.11 -13.92
N TYR A 796 1.56 -12.06 -14.68
CA TYR A 796 1.75 -12.14 -16.12
C TYR A 796 0.53 -12.73 -16.83
N MET A 797 0.09 -12.04 -17.88
CA MET A 797 -0.98 -12.46 -18.77
C MET A 797 -0.57 -12.16 -20.22
N PRO A 798 -0.30 -13.17 -21.06
CA PRO A 798 -0.01 -12.95 -22.47
C PRO A 798 -1.28 -12.53 -23.21
N GLY A 799 -1.14 -11.66 -24.22
CA GLY A 799 -2.25 -11.24 -25.09
C GLY A 799 -2.23 -11.91 -26.46
N ALA A 800 -3.19 -11.49 -27.31
CA ALA A 800 -3.38 -11.92 -28.72
C ALA A 800 -2.07 -12.05 -29.51
N ASP A 801 -1.23 -11.01 -29.45
CA ASP A 801 0.02 -10.93 -30.20
C ASP A 801 1.08 -11.94 -29.73
N GLN A 802 0.85 -12.63 -28.61
CA GLN A 802 1.74 -13.66 -28.05
C GLN A 802 1.19 -15.08 -28.25
N GLY A 803 0.14 -15.25 -29.07
CA GLY A 803 -0.47 -16.56 -29.34
C GLY A 803 -1.44 -17.05 -28.26
N ALA A 804 -1.77 -16.19 -27.29
CA ALA A 804 -2.86 -16.41 -26.34
C ALA A 804 -4.07 -15.57 -26.74
N ASN A 805 -5.27 -15.98 -26.37
CA ASN A 805 -6.48 -15.16 -26.47
C ASN A 805 -6.35 -13.91 -25.57
N ALA A 806 -7.28 -12.95 -25.73
CA ALA A 806 -7.27 -11.72 -24.93
C ALA A 806 -7.36 -11.98 -23.40
N ASP A 807 -7.93 -13.11 -23.02
CA ASP A 807 -8.03 -13.58 -21.64
C ASP A 807 -6.80 -14.39 -21.18
N GLY A 808 -5.71 -14.47 -21.95
CA GLY A 808 -4.50 -15.22 -21.59
C GLY A 808 -4.63 -16.75 -21.68
N THR A 809 -5.67 -17.27 -22.33
CA THR A 809 -5.81 -18.70 -22.62
C THR A 809 -5.19 -19.06 -23.96
N VAL A 810 -4.64 -20.27 -24.09
CA VAL A 810 -4.10 -20.79 -25.35
C VAL A 810 -4.84 -22.08 -25.72
N THR A 811 -5.30 -22.14 -26.96
CA THR A 811 -5.77 -23.39 -27.57
C THR A 811 -4.65 -23.95 -28.42
N ASN A 812 -4.30 -25.23 -28.22
CA ASN A 812 -3.25 -25.86 -29.01
C ASN A 812 -3.67 -25.90 -30.50
N PRO A 813 -2.91 -25.28 -31.41
CA PRO A 813 -3.27 -25.23 -32.84
C PRO A 813 -3.24 -26.60 -33.51
N LEU A 814 -2.51 -27.57 -32.96
CA LEU A 814 -2.43 -28.95 -33.46
C LEU A 814 -3.54 -29.85 -32.93
N THR A 815 -4.26 -29.43 -31.89
CA THR A 815 -5.41 -30.13 -31.32
C THR A 815 -6.54 -29.14 -31.01
N PRO A 816 -7.29 -28.69 -32.04
CA PRO A 816 -8.37 -27.70 -31.86
C PRO A 816 -9.50 -28.16 -30.94
N SER A 817 -9.63 -29.48 -30.71
CA SER A 817 -10.55 -30.10 -29.73
C SER A 817 -9.92 -30.35 -28.36
N GLY A 818 -8.68 -29.89 -28.14
CA GLY A 818 -7.95 -30.04 -26.88
C GLY A 818 -8.45 -29.09 -25.79
N SER A 819 -8.14 -29.41 -24.54
CA SER A 819 -8.43 -28.55 -23.39
C SER A 819 -7.75 -27.19 -23.54
N VAL A 820 -8.50 -26.12 -23.31
CA VAL A 820 -7.99 -24.74 -23.23
C VAL A 820 -7.03 -24.66 -22.03
N ILE A 821 -5.82 -24.14 -22.27
CA ILE A 821 -4.80 -24.03 -21.22
C ILE A 821 -4.67 -22.55 -20.81
N SER A 822 -4.83 -22.25 -19.53
CA SER A 822 -4.51 -20.91 -19.00
C SER A 822 -3.00 -20.73 -18.92
N THR A 823 -2.47 -19.71 -19.60
CA THR A 823 -1.04 -19.34 -19.54
C THR A 823 -0.78 -18.18 -18.58
N ARG A 824 -1.79 -17.79 -17.81
CA ARG A 824 -1.66 -16.80 -16.75
C ARG A 824 -0.75 -17.33 -15.66
N ARG A 825 0.10 -16.46 -15.14
CA ARG A 825 1.09 -16.81 -14.13
C ARG A 825 1.00 -15.81 -12.99
N ASN A 826 1.08 -16.33 -11.78
CA ASN A 826 1.20 -15.56 -10.55
C ASN A 826 2.65 -15.53 -10.04
N TYR A 827 3.60 -15.37 -10.97
CA TYR A 827 5.02 -15.24 -10.68
C TYR A 827 5.72 -14.34 -11.72
N TYR A 828 6.93 -13.90 -11.40
CA TYR A 828 7.70 -12.99 -12.26
C TYR A 828 8.11 -13.61 -13.61
N SER A 829 8.21 -12.79 -14.64
CA SER A 829 8.51 -13.11 -16.02
C SER A 829 9.40 -12.04 -16.65
N THR A 830 9.93 -12.31 -17.83
CA THR A 830 10.84 -11.43 -18.57
C THR A 830 10.55 -11.52 -20.06
N LYS A 831 10.75 -10.42 -20.78
CA LYS A 831 10.61 -10.39 -22.24
C LYS A 831 11.73 -9.58 -22.87
N PHE A 832 12.29 -10.06 -23.97
CA PHE A 832 13.20 -9.26 -24.78
C PHE A 832 12.47 -8.08 -25.44
N VAL A 833 13.18 -6.97 -25.57
CA VAL A 833 12.71 -5.77 -26.26
C VAL A 833 13.82 -5.25 -27.16
N GLY A 834 13.46 -4.71 -28.32
CA GLY A 834 14.42 -4.05 -29.20
C GLY A 834 15.03 -2.85 -28.50
N VAL A 835 16.35 -2.67 -28.60
CA VAL A 835 17.07 -1.56 -27.96
C VAL A 835 16.61 -0.21 -28.53
N GLU A 836 16.26 -0.15 -29.82
CA GLU A 836 15.71 1.04 -30.47
C GLU A 836 14.38 1.49 -29.83
N ALA A 837 13.54 0.57 -29.36
CA ALA A 837 12.31 0.91 -28.68
C ALA A 837 12.53 1.64 -27.33
N LEU A 838 13.77 1.68 -26.85
CA LEU A 838 14.17 2.29 -25.58
C LEU A 838 14.84 3.65 -25.74
N THR A 839 15.06 4.14 -26.96
CA THR A 839 15.75 5.42 -27.24
C THR A 839 14.79 6.56 -27.51
N ASP A 840 13.62 6.27 -28.10
CA ASP A 840 12.58 7.24 -28.40
C ASP A 840 11.21 6.73 -27.95
N ALA A 841 10.55 7.55 -27.11
CA ALA A 841 9.18 7.30 -26.65
C ALA A 841 8.17 7.22 -27.81
N ASN A 842 8.47 7.82 -28.97
CA ASN A 842 7.57 7.87 -30.13
C ASN A 842 7.65 6.65 -31.05
N ILE A 843 8.73 5.86 -30.97
CA ILE A 843 8.96 4.70 -31.86
C ILE A 843 8.37 3.44 -31.22
N GLY A 844 8.74 3.13 -29.97
CA GLY A 844 8.42 1.84 -29.35
C GLY A 844 7.13 1.79 -28.51
N TYR A 845 6.78 2.86 -27.82
CA TYR A 845 5.75 2.85 -26.77
C TYR A 845 4.62 3.88 -26.99
N ARG A 846 4.56 4.52 -28.15
CA ARG A 846 3.60 5.59 -28.45
C ARG A 846 2.15 5.10 -28.32
N GLY A 847 1.36 5.78 -27.48
CA GLY A 847 -0.08 5.55 -27.33
C GLY A 847 -0.50 4.23 -26.69
N LYS A 848 0.45 3.44 -26.16
CA LYS A 848 0.16 2.24 -25.36
C LYS A 848 0.31 2.60 -23.89
N SER A 849 -0.61 2.22 -23.02
CA SER A 849 -0.39 2.32 -21.57
C SER A 849 0.40 1.11 -21.08
N ILE A 850 1.36 1.34 -20.17
CA ILE A 850 2.08 0.26 -19.48
C ILE A 850 1.36 -0.27 -18.24
N TYR A 851 0.21 0.33 -17.92
CA TYR A 851 -0.53 0.05 -16.71
C TYR A 851 -1.97 -0.37 -17.04
N VAL A 852 -2.38 -1.49 -16.45
CA VAL A 852 -3.68 -2.10 -16.67
C VAL A 852 -4.25 -2.60 -15.35
N GLU A 853 -5.57 -2.51 -15.20
CA GLU A 853 -6.32 -2.96 -14.03
C GLU A 853 -7.56 -3.73 -14.48
N THR A 854 -8.14 -4.53 -13.59
CA THR A 854 -9.34 -5.31 -13.91
C THR A 854 -10.54 -4.83 -13.14
N ASP A 855 -11.64 -4.57 -13.81
CA ASP A 855 -12.91 -4.17 -13.19
C ASP A 855 -13.74 -5.37 -12.68
N GLY A 856 -13.23 -6.60 -12.82
CA GLY A 856 -13.93 -7.82 -12.39
C GLY A 856 -14.99 -8.33 -13.38
N THR A 857 -15.18 -7.70 -14.54
CA THR A 857 -16.10 -8.16 -15.60
C THR A 857 -15.45 -9.22 -16.50
N SER A 858 -16.20 -10.22 -16.98
CA SER A 858 -15.67 -11.29 -17.85
C SER A 858 -15.49 -10.89 -19.33
N SER A 859 -15.32 -9.60 -19.63
CA SER A 859 -15.22 -9.11 -21.01
C SER A 859 -13.85 -9.40 -21.64
N ALA A 860 -13.81 -9.60 -22.96
CA ALA A 860 -12.58 -9.80 -23.74
C ALA A 860 -11.63 -8.58 -23.71
N GLU A 861 -12.05 -7.46 -23.12
CA GLU A 861 -11.28 -6.22 -22.97
C GLU A 861 -10.70 -6.04 -21.55
N ASN A 862 -10.90 -7.00 -20.65
CA ASN A 862 -10.37 -6.97 -19.29
C ASN A 862 -8.99 -7.66 -19.24
N PRO A 863 -7.88 -6.97 -18.91
CA PRO A 863 -7.74 -5.74 -18.14
C PRO A 863 -7.73 -4.43 -18.96
N LEU A 864 -8.33 -3.38 -18.39
CA LEU A 864 -8.49 -2.05 -18.96
C LEU A 864 -7.31 -1.12 -18.62
N THR A 865 -7.02 -0.22 -19.55
CA THR A 865 -6.11 0.92 -19.33
C THR A 865 -6.87 2.08 -18.69
N PRO A 866 -6.40 2.66 -17.57
CA PRO A 866 -7.07 3.83 -17.03
C PRO A 866 -6.92 5.08 -17.88
N THR A 867 -8.04 5.77 -18.11
CA THR A 867 -8.13 6.91 -19.05
C THR A 867 -7.40 8.16 -18.57
N ASP A 868 -7.16 8.29 -17.27
CA ASP A 868 -6.48 9.43 -16.62
C ASP A 868 -4.94 9.38 -16.72
N PHE A 869 -4.36 8.27 -17.19
CA PHE A 869 -2.91 8.14 -17.46
C PHE A 869 -2.56 8.05 -18.95
N GLY A 870 -3.54 8.18 -19.84
CA GLY A 870 -3.36 8.00 -21.30
C GLY A 870 -2.46 9.03 -21.99
N SER A 871 -2.20 10.19 -21.35
CA SER A 871 -1.38 11.29 -21.91
C SER A 871 0.04 11.37 -21.33
N SER A 872 0.41 10.48 -20.42
CA SER A 872 1.69 10.52 -19.71
C SER A 872 2.86 10.19 -20.66
N LYS A 873 3.85 11.09 -20.78
CA LYS A 873 5.07 10.84 -21.56
C LYS A 873 6.00 9.89 -20.80
N TYR A 874 6.57 8.93 -21.51
CA TYR A 874 7.58 8.03 -20.95
C TYR A 874 8.89 8.75 -20.69
N VAL A 875 9.47 8.47 -19.53
CA VAL A 875 10.81 8.91 -19.11
C VAL A 875 11.72 7.70 -18.91
N ASN A 876 12.98 7.96 -18.56
CA ASN A 876 13.98 6.93 -18.28
C ASN A 876 14.41 6.13 -19.53
N LEU A 877 14.51 6.81 -20.68
CA LEU A 877 14.99 6.25 -21.94
C LEU A 877 16.53 6.11 -21.95
N LEU A 878 17.06 5.29 -22.86
CA LEU A 878 18.49 5.22 -23.17
C LEU A 878 18.94 6.48 -23.91
N SER A 879 20.15 6.96 -23.62
CA SER A 879 20.77 8.04 -24.39
C SER A 879 21.11 7.55 -25.80
N THR A 880 20.74 8.32 -26.83
CA THR A 880 21.13 8.03 -28.21
C THR A 880 22.65 7.96 -28.38
N GLY A 881 23.39 8.73 -27.58
CA GLY A 881 24.85 8.74 -27.52
C GLY A 881 25.47 7.37 -27.22
N ASP A 882 24.81 6.54 -26.40
CA ASP A 882 25.32 5.23 -25.98
C ASP A 882 25.22 4.18 -27.09
N LEU A 883 24.49 4.50 -28.17
CA LEU A 883 24.25 3.65 -29.32
C LEU A 883 24.88 4.20 -30.61
N ASN A 884 25.50 5.38 -30.57
CA ASN A 884 26.18 6.00 -31.72
C ASN A 884 27.32 5.13 -32.28
N GLU A 885 27.83 4.18 -31.50
CA GLU A 885 28.84 3.20 -31.94
C GLU A 885 28.32 2.23 -33.02
N PHE A 886 27.01 2.25 -33.35
CA PHE A 886 26.36 1.29 -34.24
C PHE A 886 26.17 1.79 -35.70
N GLY A 887 26.40 3.07 -35.99
CA GLY A 887 25.96 3.67 -37.26
C GLY A 887 24.43 3.79 -37.34
N ASP A 888 23.87 4.02 -38.54
CA ASP A 888 22.41 4.11 -38.73
C ASP A 888 21.72 2.80 -38.33
N LEU A 889 20.98 2.84 -37.23
CA LEU A 889 20.10 1.77 -36.74
C LEU A 889 18.83 1.69 -37.60
N ASN A 890 18.96 1.39 -38.89
CA ASN A 890 17.83 1.05 -39.75
C ASN A 890 17.80 -0.48 -39.90
N PHE A 891 16.94 -1.15 -39.13
CA PHE A 891 16.57 -2.55 -39.38
C PHE A 891 15.18 -2.64 -40.01
#